data_AF-A0A1V6P2V6-F1
#
_entry.id   AF-A0A1V6P2V6-F1
#
_cell.length_a   1.000
_cell.length_b   1.000
_cell.length_c   1.000
_cell.angle_alpha   90.00
_cell.angle_beta   90.00
_cell.angle_gamma   90.00
#
_symmetry.space_group_name_H-M   'P 1'
#
loop_
_entity.id
_entity.type
_entity.pdbx_description
1 polymer ?
#
loop_
_entity_poly.entity_id
_entity_poly.type
_entity_poly.pdbx_seq_one_letter_code
_entity_poly.pdbx_strand_id
1 'polypeptide(L)'
;MASLDLQKQVGQLFAVGFYGCTPSPEIKTLIHDYHVGGIVLFSRNFESAEQLQALTLALQNEAKLAGHERPLLIGIDQENGLVTRISPPIAAQVPGPMALGATHDPECAYSAGKATGETLSFFGINMNYAPVCDINSEPLNPVIGVRSPGDDPEFVGRFASAAARGLREQNIVPSVKHFPGHGDTAVDSHYGLPVIPKTRDQLERCELIPFRRAVAEGIETVMTAHISLPCIDLTRPATLSLDVMGILRKDMAYDGMIITDCLEMDGIRATYGTEEGSVLALRAGSDSIMICHTFDVQVASIKRVCEAVKSGTIDQSRLADACRHVATVKDKFLNWDAALRQSSLADLSSLNNRIAETTMDIYSRSTTLVRDKNGILPLSKTSIIIFLFPGDKTPVGGAVDGEGTGKSGLYQSNRYLDVLRQHNNSIAEIRYGATGLTSDQWRTLAVADVVIFTSLNARESPYQESLGLELAERVQSLVHIAACNPYDFLDAPNVKTYITTYEPTIEAFSVAADIMFGALVPTGALPVGTNALTKTSAAVTPFDAQRDLDEVVEVWAAALPTYPVPTKSLRSMIVRPYGHHFVARIGSQLVGFCLAYTNADSAPDTVYISVLAVSPKYQHQGVGIALLEETRAYFRATFGFTSVKLGSSFPRFWPGIPQDLPETVQHFFTHRGFRLSPPSARAVDLYQDIRNFQSPEKYITRARERGFRFAPLKSEDYEACLVGQRRNFSKNGSWVGAYVALHPDKYPDSVMTAFDSQGQQVGWTLMLGPSDALNESWAFPQACGPNTGLIGAVGIDESHRKHGIGLALICHAIENMKQRGIEGVFVDWVALDGWYEQVGFETWRSYKPGEL
;
A
#
# COMPACT_ATOMS: atom_id res chain seq x y z
N MET A 1 6.18 -2.39 -43.13
CA MET A 1 7.11 -2.17 -42.00
C MET A 1 6.38 -1.62 -40.77
N ALA A 2 5.68 -0.48 -40.83
CA ALA A 2 4.96 0.08 -39.67
C ALA A 2 3.93 -0.84 -39.01
N SER A 3 3.17 -1.65 -39.77
CA SER A 3 2.19 -2.60 -39.17
C SER A 3 2.83 -3.80 -38.47
N LEU A 4 4.04 -4.20 -38.87
CA LEU A 4 4.75 -5.31 -38.23
C LEU A 4 5.38 -4.84 -36.90
N ASP A 5 5.86 -3.60 -36.88
CA ASP A 5 6.39 -2.96 -35.68
C ASP A 5 5.31 -2.76 -34.61
N LEU A 6 4.11 -2.31 -35.01
CA LEU A 6 2.97 -2.16 -34.10
C LEU A 6 2.55 -3.49 -33.47
N GLN A 7 2.50 -4.58 -34.24
CA GLN A 7 2.12 -5.89 -33.70
C GLN A 7 3.08 -6.34 -32.60
N LYS A 8 4.39 -6.12 -32.79
CA LYS A 8 5.41 -6.47 -31.80
C LYS A 8 5.29 -5.61 -30.54
N GLN A 9 5.04 -4.30 -30.69
CA GLN A 9 4.80 -3.40 -29.57
C GLN A 9 3.56 -3.81 -28.75
N VAL A 10 2.45 -4.12 -29.44
CA VAL A 10 1.23 -4.60 -28.79
C VAL A 10 1.46 -5.96 -28.13
N GLY A 11 2.18 -6.88 -28.77
CA GLY A 11 2.51 -8.19 -28.20
C GLY A 11 3.23 -8.09 -26.86
N GLN A 12 4.13 -7.10 -26.69
CA GLN A 12 4.81 -6.88 -25.40
C GLN A 12 3.85 -6.60 -24.24
N LEU A 13 2.60 -6.20 -24.52
CA LEU A 13 1.58 -5.96 -23.51
C LEU A 13 0.84 -7.23 -23.08
N PHE A 14 1.03 -8.37 -23.75
CA PHE A 14 0.31 -9.60 -23.44
C PHE A 14 1.12 -10.55 -22.55
N ALA A 15 0.47 -11.04 -21.50
CA ALA A 15 0.91 -12.17 -20.69
C ALA A 15 0.03 -13.39 -21.02
N VAL A 16 0.64 -14.44 -21.57
CA VAL A 16 -0.10 -15.57 -22.13
C VAL A 16 0.27 -16.89 -21.46
N GLY A 17 -0.70 -17.76 -21.23
CA GLY A 17 -0.44 -19.14 -20.80
C GLY A 17 -0.51 -20.13 -21.97
N PHE A 18 -0.12 -21.37 -21.70
CA PHE A 18 -0.18 -22.48 -22.67
C PHE A 18 -0.33 -23.83 -21.94
N TYR A 19 -0.54 -24.90 -22.70
CA TYR A 19 -0.65 -26.27 -22.20
C TYR A 19 0.60 -27.09 -22.50
N GLY A 20 0.95 -28.00 -21.58
CA GLY A 20 2.10 -28.90 -21.72
C GLY A 20 3.35 -28.42 -20.99
N CYS A 21 4.32 -29.33 -20.91
CA CYS A 21 5.55 -29.21 -20.10
C CYS A 21 6.77 -28.74 -20.91
N THR A 22 6.60 -28.45 -22.20
CA THR A 22 7.64 -27.89 -23.08
C THR A 22 7.02 -26.83 -23.98
N PRO A 23 7.81 -25.89 -24.57
CA PRO A 23 7.24 -24.88 -25.44
C PRO A 23 6.56 -25.51 -26.67
N SER A 24 5.23 -25.40 -26.72
CA SER A 24 4.40 -25.87 -27.83
C SER A 24 4.62 -25.03 -29.10
N PRO A 25 4.22 -25.52 -30.29
CA PRO A 25 4.25 -24.73 -31.52
C PRO A 25 3.53 -23.38 -31.38
N GLU A 26 2.37 -23.37 -30.71
CA GLU A 26 1.51 -22.20 -30.50
C GLU A 26 2.22 -21.12 -29.65
N ILE A 27 2.83 -21.50 -28.53
CA ILE A 27 3.55 -20.52 -27.69
C ILE A 27 4.82 -20.00 -28.39
N LYS A 28 5.49 -20.84 -29.18
CA LYS A 28 6.60 -20.39 -30.04
C LYS A 28 6.13 -19.37 -31.06
N THR A 29 4.99 -19.60 -31.72
CA THR A 29 4.38 -18.61 -32.62
C THR A 29 4.07 -17.30 -31.91
N LEU A 30 3.52 -17.32 -30.70
CA LEU A 30 3.29 -16.09 -29.91
C LEU A 30 4.60 -15.35 -29.59
N ILE A 31 5.66 -16.07 -29.25
CA ILE A 31 6.97 -15.49 -28.92
C ILE A 31 7.65 -14.92 -30.17
N HIS A 32 7.68 -15.65 -31.29
CA HIS A 32 8.41 -15.27 -32.51
C HIS A 32 7.64 -14.28 -33.39
N ASP A 33 6.36 -14.53 -33.64
CA ASP A 33 5.59 -13.78 -34.64
C ASP A 33 4.86 -12.59 -34.02
N TYR A 34 4.40 -12.74 -32.78
CA TYR A 34 3.67 -11.69 -32.06
C TYR A 34 4.53 -10.96 -31.03
N HIS A 35 5.72 -11.47 -30.69
CA HIS A 35 6.59 -10.90 -29.67
C HIS A 35 5.86 -10.67 -28.33
N VAL A 36 5.18 -11.70 -27.81
CA VAL A 36 4.50 -11.60 -26.51
C VAL A 36 5.48 -11.21 -25.40
N GLY A 37 5.03 -10.36 -24.46
CA GLY A 37 5.88 -9.80 -23.42
C GLY A 37 6.06 -10.70 -22.21
N GLY A 38 5.08 -11.54 -21.91
CA GLY A 38 5.10 -12.40 -20.74
C GLY A 38 4.42 -13.76 -20.93
N ILE A 39 4.77 -14.69 -20.06
CA ILE A 39 4.27 -16.06 -19.99
C ILE A 39 3.69 -16.28 -18.59
N VAL A 40 2.52 -16.92 -18.52
CA VAL A 40 1.88 -17.34 -17.27
C VAL A 40 2.00 -18.86 -17.16
N LEU A 41 2.60 -19.33 -16.08
CA LEU A 41 2.71 -20.75 -15.76
C LEU A 41 1.66 -21.19 -14.74
N PHE A 42 1.20 -22.43 -14.89
CA PHE A 42 0.27 -23.12 -14.02
C PHE A 42 0.82 -24.51 -13.68
N SER A 43 0.15 -25.23 -12.77
CA SER A 43 0.54 -26.61 -12.42
C SER A 43 0.49 -27.58 -13.61
N ARG A 44 -0.23 -27.24 -14.69
CA ARG A 44 -0.24 -28.01 -15.96
C ARG A 44 1.05 -27.91 -16.78
N ASN A 45 1.98 -27.03 -16.40
CA ASN A 45 3.20 -26.79 -17.16
C ASN A 45 4.43 -27.52 -16.58
N PHE A 46 4.28 -28.21 -15.45
CA PHE A 46 5.39 -28.94 -14.89
C PHE A 46 5.00 -30.17 -14.08
N GLU A 47 5.91 -31.14 -14.10
CA GLU A 47 5.80 -32.41 -13.38
C GLU A 47 7.02 -32.69 -12.49
N SER A 48 8.17 -32.09 -12.79
CA SER A 48 9.41 -32.24 -12.01
C SER A 48 10.23 -30.96 -11.96
N ALA A 49 11.18 -30.90 -11.02
CA ALA A 49 12.10 -29.77 -10.85
C ALA A 49 13.00 -29.57 -12.09
N GLU A 50 13.56 -30.67 -12.61
CA GLU A 50 14.41 -30.70 -13.81
C GLU A 50 13.68 -30.10 -15.01
N GLN A 51 12.45 -30.56 -15.22
CA GLN A 51 11.66 -30.17 -16.39
C GLN A 51 11.17 -28.72 -16.27
N LEU A 52 10.80 -28.25 -15.08
CA LEU A 52 10.41 -26.85 -14.88
C LEU A 52 11.56 -25.89 -15.20
N GLN A 53 12.77 -26.18 -14.72
CA GLN A 53 13.95 -25.36 -15.04
C GLN A 53 14.30 -25.41 -16.54
N ALA A 54 14.15 -26.58 -17.17
CA ALA A 54 14.35 -26.72 -18.61
C ALA A 54 13.31 -25.92 -19.42
N LEU A 55 12.06 -25.90 -18.96
CA LEU A 55 10.97 -25.17 -19.61
C LEU A 55 11.21 -23.66 -19.61
N THR A 56 11.50 -23.07 -18.45
CA THR A 56 11.71 -21.61 -18.33
C THR A 56 12.91 -21.16 -19.15
N LEU A 57 14.01 -21.92 -19.14
CA LEU A 57 15.16 -21.67 -20.00
C LEU A 57 14.79 -21.78 -21.48
N ALA A 58 14.02 -22.80 -21.88
CA ALA A 58 13.61 -22.97 -23.26
C ALA A 58 12.77 -21.78 -23.75
N LEU A 59 11.83 -21.29 -22.94
CA LEU A 59 11.04 -20.10 -23.25
C LEU A 59 11.92 -18.85 -23.43
N GLN A 60 12.90 -18.63 -22.55
CA GLN A 60 13.83 -17.50 -22.68
C GLN A 60 14.72 -17.63 -23.93
N ASN A 61 15.17 -18.83 -24.27
CA ASN A 61 15.91 -19.09 -25.50
C ASN A 61 15.07 -18.78 -26.75
N GLU A 62 13.80 -19.20 -26.79
CA GLU A 62 12.90 -18.85 -27.89
C GLU A 62 12.76 -17.34 -28.05
N ALA A 63 12.62 -16.58 -26.95
CA ALA A 63 12.56 -15.12 -27.01
C ALA A 63 13.88 -14.47 -27.45
N LYS A 64 15.02 -15.00 -27.02
CA LYS A 64 16.34 -14.53 -27.46
C LYS A 64 16.53 -14.75 -28.95
N LEU A 65 16.16 -15.93 -29.46
CA LEU A 65 16.22 -16.30 -30.87
C LEU A 65 15.28 -15.44 -31.73
N ALA A 66 14.09 -15.13 -31.20
CA ALA A 66 13.12 -14.23 -31.82
C ALA A 66 13.58 -12.75 -31.85
N GLY A 67 14.70 -12.41 -31.20
CA GLY A 67 15.26 -11.06 -31.21
C GLY A 67 14.54 -10.09 -30.26
N HIS A 68 14.02 -10.57 -29.12
CA HIS A 68 13.48 -9.69 -28.09
C HIS A 68 14.60 -8.82 -27.48
N GLU A 69 14.30 -7.55 -27.22
CA GLU A 69 15.25 -6.63 -26.57
C GLU A 69 15.48 -7.03 -25.10
N ARG A 70 14.41 -7.37 -24.40
CA ARG A 70 14.39 -7.74 -22.97
C ARG A 70 13.90 -9.18 -22.82
N PRO A 71 14.31 -9.91 -21.76
CA PRO A 71 13.75 -11.24 -21.47
C PRO A 71 12.23 -11.23 -21.31
N LEU A 72 11.62 -12.42 -21.40
CA LEU A 72 10.21 -12.62 -21.07
C LEU A 72 10.01 -12.41 -19.56
N LEU A 73 8.89 -11.80 -19.21
CA LEU A 73 8.31 -12.00 -17.88
C LEU A 73 7.77 -13.43 -17.83
N ILE A 74 8.16 -14.22 -16.84
CA ILE A 74 7.62 -15.56 -16.58
C ILE A 74 6.98 -15.48 -15.19
N GLY A 75 5.66 -15.47 -15.17
CA GLY A 75 4.82 -15.29 -14.00
C GLY A 75 4.12 -16.57 -13.54
N ILE A 76 3.77 -16.62 -12.26
CA ILE A 76 3.02 -17.73 -11.64
C ILE A 76 2.19 -17.20 -10.45
N ASP A 77 1.09 -17.87 -10.13
CA ASP A 77 0.32 -17.63 -8.89
C ASP A 77 0.86 -18.46 -7.72
N GLN A 78 2.01 -18.05 -7.17
CA GLN A 78 2.59 -18.67 -5.98
C GLN A 78 2.26 -17.82 -4.74
N GLU A 79 0.99 -17.84 -4.32
CA GLU A 79 0.50 -17.14 -3.11
C GLU A 79 0.93 -17.86 -1.82
N ASN A 80 1.26 -19.14 -1.95
CA ASN A 80 1.53 -20.10 -0.87
C ASN A 80 0.26 -20.57 -0.14
N GLY A 81 0.44 -21.43 0.86
CA GLY A 81 -0.65 -22.14 1.53
C GLY A 81 -1.62 -22.81 0.56
N LEU A 82 -2.88 -22.38 0.58
CA LEU A 82 -3.94 -22.98 -0.23
C LEU A 82 -3.72 -22.82 -1.75
N VAL A 83 -3.17 -21.70 -2.20
CA VAL A 83 -2.87 -21.42 -3.62
C VAL A 83 -1.36 -21.50 -3.83
N THR A 84 -0.90 -22.72 -4.04
CA THR A 84 0.50 -23.08 -4.25
C THR A 84 0.60 -23.86 -5.56
N ARG A 85 1.41 -23.42 -6.52
CA ARG A 85 1.61 -24.14 -7.79
C ARG A 85 2.81 -25.08 -7.70
N ILE A 86 3.95 -24.56 -7.22
CA ILE A 86 5.16 -25.33 -6.96
C ILE A 86 5.12 -25.74 -5.48
N SER A 87 4.77 -26.99 -5.24
CA SER A 87 4.58 -27.56 -3.90
C SER A 87 5.54 -28.74 -3.67
N PRO A 88 5.58 -29.31 -2.45
CA PRO A 88 6.24 -30.59 -2.24
C PRO A 88 5.72 -31.67 -3.21
N PRO A 89 6.59 -32.55 -3.73
CA PRO A 89 8.01 -32.73 -3.37
C PRO A 89 9.00 -31.85 -4.17
N ILE A 90 8.55 -30.95 -5.05
CA ILE A 90 9.43 -30.13 -5.90
C ILE A 90 10.10 -29.01 -5.08
N ALA A 91 9.31 -28.30 -4.28
CA ALA A 91 9.78 -27.22 -3.41
C ALA A 91 9.25 -27.41 -1.98
N ALA A 92 9.94 -26.83 -1.00
CA ALA A 92 9.45 -26.79 0.38
C ALA A 92 8.13 -26.00 0.48
N GLN A 93 7.25 -26.43 1.38
CA GLN A 93 5.99 -25.74 1.64
C GLN A 93 6.26 -24.41 2.36
N VAL A 94 5.60 -23.33 1.92
CA VAL A 94 5.64 -22.02 2.57
C VAL A 94 4.25 -21.69 3.12
N PRO A 95 4.12 -21.06 4.31
CA PRO A 95 2.83 -20.69 4.88
C PRO A 95 2.06 -19.70 3.99
N GLY A 96 0.75 -19.88 3.94
CA GLY A 96 -0.17 -19.00 3.23
C GLY A 96 -0.46 -17.69 3.97
N PRO A 97 -1.16 -16.74 3.32
CA PRO A 97 -1.38 -15.39 3.87
C PRO A 97 -2.03 -15.35 5.26
N MET A 98 -3.09 -16.10 5.52
CA MET A 98 -3.75 -16.08 6.83
C MET A 98 -2.94 -16.79 7.92
N ALA A 99 -2.20 -17.85 7.57
CA ALA A 99 -1.27 -18.48 8.50
C ALA A 99 -0.16 -17.48 8.90
N LEU A 100 0.36 -16.70 7.94
CA LEU A 100 1.27 -15.60 8.24
C LEU A 100 0.59 -14.55 9.12
N GLY A 101 -0.65 -14.14 8.80
CA GLY A 101 -1.44 -13.23 9.61
C GLY A 101 -1.57 -13.69 11.07
N ALA A 102 -1.78 -14.98 11.30
CA ALA A 102 -1.94 -15.53 12.65
C ALA A 102 -0.68 -15.40 13.53
N THR A 103 0.48 -15.13 12.93
CA THR A 103 1.71 -14.81 13.69
C THR A 103 1.71 -13.41 14.29
N HIS A 104 0.87 -12.50 13.77
CA HIS A 104 0.88 -11.05 14.06
C HIS A 104 2.23 -10.35 13.85
N ASP A 105 3.17 -10.99 13.14
CA ASP A 105 4.51 -10.51 12.87
C ASP A 105 4.76 -10.36 11.35
N PRO A 106 4.72 -9.14 10.80
CA PRO A 106 5.00 -8.92 9.38
C PRO A 106 6.39 -9.41 8.91
N GLU A 107 7.37 -9.58 9.82
CA GLU A 107 8.67 -10.14 9.43
C GLU A 107 8.57 -11.63 9.05
N CYS A 108 7.56 -12.35 9.54
CA CYS A 108 7.22 -13.69 9.03
C CYS A 108 6.80 -13.63 7.55
N ALA A 109 5.99 -12.64 7.18
CA ALA A 109 5.54 -12.46 5.79
C ALA A 109 6.69 -12.04 4.87
N TYR A 110 7.61 -11.21 5.35
CA TYR A 110 8.85 -10.89 4.63
C TYR A 110 9.71 -12.15 4.41
N SER A 111 9.95 -12.94 5.46
CA SER A 111 10.73 -14.19 5.37
C SER A 111 10.08 -15.20 4.42
N ALA A 112 8.76 -15.36 4.48
CA ALA A 112 8.01 -16.22 3.56
C ALA A 112 8.08 -15.72 2.10
N GLY A 113 7.93 -14.41 1.88
CA GLY A 113 8.09 -13.78 0.57
C GLY A 113 9.50 -13.99 0.00
N LYS A 114 10.54 -13.89 0.84
CA LYS A 114 11.93 -14.16 0.46
C LYS A 114 12.15 -15.63 0.10
N ALA A 115 11.70 -16.57 0.93
CA ALA A 115 11.78 -18.01 0.64
C ALA A 115 11.06 -18.39 -0.68
N THR A 116 9.90 -17.78 -0.91
CA THR A 116 9.17 -17.92 -2.18
C THR A 116 10.00 -17.36 -3.33
N GLY A 117 10.58 -16.18 -3.17
CA GLY A 117 11.42 -15.55 -4.18
C GLY A 117 12.66 -16.38 -4.54
N GLU A 118 13.32 -16.99 -3.55
CA GLU A 118 14.46 -17.90 -3.76
C GLU A 118 14.05 -19.12 -4.59
N THR A 119 12.89 -19.71 -4.27
CA THR A 119 12.33 -20.86 -5.00
C THR A 119 12.00 -20.49 -6.44
N LEU A 120 11.29 -19.38 -6.67
CA LEU A 120 10.91 -18.94 -8.00
C LEU A 120 12.13 -18.59 -8.85
N SER A 121 13.09 -17.87 -8.28
CA SER A 121 14.34 -17.52 -8.96
C SER A 121 15.15 -18.76 -9.33
N PHE A 122 15.16 -19.82 -8.51
CA PHE A 122 15.86 -21.07 -8.82
C PHE A 122 15.33 -21.71 -10.11
N PHE A 123 14.03 -21.62 -10.34
CA PHE A 123 13.35 -22.16 -11.52
C PHE A 123 13.29 -21.18 -12.70
N GLY A 124 13.91 -20.01 -12.63
CA GLY A 124 13.89 -19.01 -13.72
C GLY A 124 12.56 -18.28 -13.88
N ILE A 125 11.68 -18.38 -12.89
CA ILE A 125 10.45 -17.58 -12.79
C ILE A 125 10.85 -16.22 -12.20
N ASN A 126 10.34 -15.13 -12.76
CA ASN A 126 10.78 -13.77 -12.43
C ASN A 126 9.64 -12.80 -12.09
N MET A 127 8.40 -13.29 -12.07
CA MET A 127 7.23 -12.56 -11.61
C MET A 127 6.35 -13.47 -10.75
N ASN A 128 5.80 -12.94 -9.68
CA ASN A 128 4.81 -13.64 -8.86
C ASN A 128 3.54 -12.79 -8.80
N TYR A 129 2.40 -13.40 -9.09
CA TYR A 129 1.09 -12.78 -8.96
C TYR A 129 0.64 -12.82 -7.50
N ALA A 130 1.45 -12.24 -6.62
CA ALA A 130 1.29 -12.15 -5.18
C ALA A 130 2.08 -10.93 -4.68
N PRO A 131 1.76 -10.35 -3.52
CA PRO A 131 0.81 -10.84 -2.51
C PRO A 131 -0.64 -10.38 -2.70
N VAL A 132 -1.57 -11.08 -2.03
CA VAL A 132 -2.98 -10.70 -1.96
C VAL A 132 -3.16 -9.55 -0.94
N CYS A 133 -3.85 -8.50 -1.38
CA CYS A 133 -4.24 -7.29 -0.66
C CYS A 133 -5.73 -7.27 -0.31
N ASP A 134 -6.49 -8.28 -0.69
CA ASP A 134 -7.91 -8.38 -0.34
C ASP A 134 -8.09 -8.57 1.16
N ILE A 135 -9.14 -7.96 1.71
CA ILE A 135 -9.43 -7.96 3.15
C ILE A 135 -10.58 -8.92 3.40
N ASN A 136 -10.40 -9.92 4.25
CA ASN A 136 -11.41 -10.95 4.49
C ASN A 136 -12.54 -10.46 5.42
N SER A 137 -13.18 -9.35 5.03
CA SER A 137 -14.22 -8.66 5.79
C SER A 137 -15.57 -9.35 5.76
N GLU A 138 -15.82 -10.22 4.77
CA GLU A 138 -16.98 -11.12 4.72
C GLU A 138 -16.56 -12.55 5.08
N PRO A 139 -16.92 -13.07 6.28
CA PRO A 139 -16.56 -14.41 6.72
C PRO A 139 -17.05 -15.56 5.83
N LEU A 140 -18.05 -15.32 4.97
CA LEU A 140 -18.56 -16.30 4.01
C LEU A 140 -17.93 -16.16 2.61
N ASN A 141 -16.86 -15.38 2.44
CA ASN A 141 -16.20 -15.20 1.15
C ASN A 141 -15.58 -16.54 0.66
N PRO A 142 -16.07 -17.11 -0.46
CA PRO A 142 -15.64 -18.44 -0.93
C PRO A 142 -14.35 -18.41 -1.77
N VAL A 143 -13.84 -17.22 -2.12
CA VAL A 143 -12.70 -17.05 -3.04
C VAL A 143 -11.44 -16.59 -2.32
N ILE A 144 -11.56 -15.67 -1.38
CA ILE A 144 -10.42 -15.10 -0.66
C ILE A 144 -10.10 -15.93 0.57
N GLY A 145 -10.97 -15.96 1.59
CA GLY A 145 -10.77 -16.75 2.79
C GLY A 145 -9.35 -16.64 3.35
N VAL A 146 -8.66 -17.77 3.48
CA VAL A 146 -7.26 -17.88 3.97
C VAL A 146 -6.19 -17.27 3.06
N ARG A 147 -6.55 -16.84 1.84
CA ARG A 147 -5.65 -16.09 0.94
C ARG A 147 -5.49 -14.64 1.35
N SER A 148 -6.32 -14.12 2.25
CA SER A 148 -6.08 -12.83 2.90
C SER A 148 -5.31 -13.03 4.20
N PRO A 149 -4.39 -12.12 4.57
CA PRO A 149 -3.78 -12.11 5.90
C PRO A 149 -4.78 -11.96 7.07
N GLY A 150 -5.95 -11.35 6.87
CA GLY A 150 -6.90 -11.07 7.95
C GLY A 150 -8.06 -10.17 7.52
N ASP A 151 -8.79 -9.62 8.49
CA ASP A 151 -9.97 -8.75 8.25
C ASP A 151 -9.74 -7.26 8.56
N ASP A 152 -8.57 -6.89 9.09
CA ASP A 152 -8.18 -5.49 9.31
C ASP A 152 -7.40 -4.92 8.10
N PRO A 153 -7.88 -3.82 7.47
CA PRO A 153 -7.25 -3.25 6.27
C PRO A 153 -5.77 -2.86 6.45
N GLU A 154 -5.44 -2.26 7.59
CA GLU A 154 -4.07 -1.82 7.89
C GLU A 154 -3.15 -3.00 8.18
N PHE A 155 -3.67 -4.03 8.83
CA PHE A 155 -3.00 -5.30 9.04
C PHE A 155 -2.67 -5.98 7.72
N VAL A 156 -3.67 -6.17 6.85
CA VAL A 156 -3.48 -6.76 5.51
C VAL A 156 -2.44 -5.99 4.70
N GLY A 157 -2.51 -4.66 4.69
CA GLY A 157 -1.52 -3.81 4.03
C GLY A 157 -0.09 -4.04 4.51
N ARG A 158 0.14 -4.17 5.83
CA ARG A 158 1.48 -4.46 6.38
C ARG A 158 2.03 -5.80 5.91
N PHE A 159 1.21 -6.85 5.95
CA PHE A 159 1.62 -8.19 5.55
C PHE A 159 1.89 -8.30 4.06
N ALA A 160 1.04 -7.70 3.22
CA ALA A 160 1.26 -7.63 1.78
C ALA A 160 2.55 -6.86 1.44
N SER A 161 2.77 -5.68 2.04
CA SER A 161 4.02 -4.92 1.85
C SER A 161 5.27 -5.73 2.22
N ALA A 162 5.23 -6.43 3.36
CA ALA A 162 6.35 -7.25 3.81
C ALA A 162 6.65 -8.41 2.87
N ALA A 163 5.63 -9.14 2.42
CA ALA A 163 5.78 -10.22 1.44
C ALA A 163 6.33 -9.71 0.09
N ALA A 164 5.82 -8.58 -0.41
CA ALA A 164 6.32 -7.95 -1.63
C ALA A 164 7.79 -7.53 -1.50
N ARG A 165 8.22 -7.05 -0.33
CA ARG A 165 9.64 -6.75 -0.04
C ARG A 165 10.51 -8.00 -0.13
N GLY A 166 10.07 -9.14 0.41
CA GLY A 166 10.79 -10.40 0.32
C GLY A 166 10.98 -10.89 -1.11
N LEU A 167 9.91 -10.82 -1.93
CA LEU A 167 9.97 -11.16 -3.36
C LEU A 167 10.95 -10.26 -4.12
N ARG A 168 10.87 -8.94 -3.88
CA ARG A 168 11.71 -7.94 -4.54
C ARG A 168 13.21 -8.17 -4.28
N GLU A 169 13.57 -8.58 -3.07
CA GLU A 169 14.98 -8.86 -2.72
C GLU A 169 15.58 -10.02 -3.54
N GLN A 170 14.74 -10.94 -4.00
CA GLN A 170 15.15 -12.06 -4.86
C GLN A 170 14.98 -11.75 -6.36
N ASN A 171 14.83 -10.48 -6.72
CA ASN A 171 14.54 -10.02 -8.09
C ASN A 171 13.29 -10.67 -8.72
N ILE A 172 12.29 -10.99 -7.90
CA ILE A 172 10.98 -11.40 -8.37
C ILE A 172 10.05 -10.19 -8.37
N VAL A 173 9.41 -9.91 -9.50
CA VAL A 173 8.43 -8.83 -9.63
C VAL A 173 7.17 -9.19 -8.82
N PRO A 174 6.83 -8.44 -7.75
CA PRO A 174 5.59 -8.66 -7.01
C PRO A 174 4.40 -7.99 -7.72
N SER A 175 3.21 -8.59 -7.58
CA SER A 175 1.94 -8.04 -8.05
C SER A 175 0.88 -8.08 -6.96
N VAL A 176 0.51 -6.91 -6.44
CA VAL A 176 -0.56 -6.83 -5.44
C VAL A 176 -1.93 -6.99 -6.08
N LYS A 177 -2.82 -7.76 -5.45
CA LYS A 177 -4.11 -8.15 -6.06
C LYS A 177 -5.24 -8.36 -5.03
N HIS A 178 -6.51 -8.28 -5.38
CA HIS A 178 -7.05 -7.99 -6.70
C HIS A 178 -7.74 -6.63 -6.68
N PHE A 179 -7.13 -5.62 -7.29
CA PHE A 179 -7.63 -4.25 -7.26
C PHE A 179 -9.03 -4.15 -7.89
N PRO A 180 -10.02 -3.48 -7.27
CA PRO A 180 -9.91 -2.61 -6.09
C PRO A 180 -10.18 -3.28 -4.73
N GLY A 181 -10.35 -4.60 -4.68
CA GLY A 181 -10.61 -5.39 -3.48
C GLY A 181 -11.73 -6.42 -3.69
N HIS A 182 -11.40 -7.70 -3.57
CA HIS A 182 -12.28 -8.87 -3.78
C HIS A 182 -12.72 -9.53 -2.47
N GLY A 183 -12.36 -8.93 -1.35
CA GLY A 183 -12.53 -9.51 -0.02
C GLY A 183 -13.96 -9.47 0.55
N ASP A 184 -14.85 -8.68 -0.04
CA ASP A 184 -16.25 -8.52 0.41
C ASP A 184 -17.25 -8.99 -0.66
N THR A 185 -17.19 -10.27 -1.00
CA THR A 185 -18.19 -10.90 -1.87
C THR A 185 -18.44 -12.35 -1.45
N ALA A 186 -19.70 -12.76 -1.51
CA ALA A 186 -20.12 -14.16 -1.35
C ALA A 186 -20.23 -14.91 -2.70
N VAL A 187 -19.96 -14.24 -3.82
CA VAL A 187 -20.00 -14.79 -5.18
C VAL A 187 -18.59 -14.97 -5.72
N ASP A 188 -18.34 -16.14 -6.31
CA ASP A 188 -17.06 -16.45 -6.95
C ASP A 188 -16.97 -15.90 -8.38
N SER A 189 -15.90 -15.15 -8.65
CA SER A 189 -15.59 -14.57 -9.98
C SER A 189 -15.34 -15.59 -11.08
N HIS A 190 -15.01 -16.84 -10.74
CA HIS A 190 -14.79 -17.89 -11.74
C HIS A 190 -16.11 -18.39 -12.36
N TYR A 191 -17.24 -18.22 -11.67
CA TYR A 191 -18.55 -18.75 -12.07
C TYR A 191 -19.61 -17.66 -12.33
N GLY A 192 -19.30 -16.38 -12.05
CA GLY A 192 -20.17 -15.24 -12.30
C GLY A 192 -19.45 -13.91 -12.02
N LEU A 193 -20.11 -12.77 -12.26
CA LEU A 193 -19.55 -11.44 -11.96
C LEU A 193 -19.87 -11.07 -10.49
N PRO A 194 -18.88 -10.99 -9.58
CA PRO A 194 -19.12 -10.53 -8.22
C PRO A 194 -19.59 -9.08 -8.20
N VAL A 195 -20.55 -8.75 -7.34
CA VAL A 195 -21.09 -7.40 -7.22
C VAL A 195 -20.84 -6.90 -5.80
N ILE A 196 -20.11 -5.78 -5.67
CA ILE A 196 -19.84 -5.12 -4.39
C ILE A 196 -20.59 -3.78 -4.38
N PRO A 197 -21.72 -3.66 -3.65
CA PRO A 197 -22.54 -2.44 -3.64
C PRO A 197 -21.99 -1.37 -2.68
N LYS A 198 -20.67 -1.11 -2.74
CA LYS A 198 -19.99 -0.11 -1.91
C LYS A 198 -19.81 1.21 -2.64
N THR A 199 -20.08 2.30 -1.94
CA THR A 199 -19.72 3.64 -2.41
C THR A 199 -18.20 3.82 -2.41
N ARG A 200 -17.74 4.83 -3.13
CA ARG A 200 -16.35 5.26 -3.13
C ARG A 200 -15.77 5.45 -1.71
N ASP A 201 -16.53 6.09 -0.82
CA ASP A 201 -16.06 6.37 0.54
C ASP A 201 -15.94 5.10 1.39
N GLN A 202 -16.79 4.12 1.17
CA GLN A 202 -16.70 2.83 1.85
C GLN A 202 -15.44 2.08 1.40
N LEU A 203 -15.15 2.05 0.10
CA LEU A 203 -13.92 1.45 -0.43
C LEU A 203 -12.65 2.12 0.12
N GLU A 204 -12.67 3.45 0.26
CA GLU A 204 -11.55 4.23 0.80
C GLU A 204 -11.26 3.97 2.28
N ARG A 205 -12.24 3.45 3.03
CA ARG A 205 -12.12 3.11 4.46
C ARG A 205 -11.80 1.63 4.69
N CYS A 206 -11.74 0.82 3.63
CA CYS A 206 -11.49 -0.61 3.72
C CYS A 206 -10.63 -1.07 2.54
N GLU A 207 -11.25 -1.46 1.43
CA GLU A 207 -10.62 -2.20 0.32
C GLU A 207 -9.38 -1.51 -0.27
N LEU A 208 -9.41 -0.19 -0.39
CA LEU A 208 -8.33 0.57 -1.03
C LEU A 208 -7.12 0.83 -0.12
N ILE A 209 -7.22 0.57 1.18
CA ILE A 209 -6.14 0.87 2.15
C ILE A 209 -4.85 0.10 1.79
N PRO A 210 -4.86 -1.24 1.62
CA PRO A 210 -3.67 -1.99 1.22
C PRO A 210 -3.07 -1.53 -0.11
N PHE A 211 -3.91 -1.21 -1.11
CA PHE A 211 -3.43 -0.75 -2.41
C PHE A 211 -2.79 0.64 -2.35
N ARG A 212 -3.38 1.60 -1.61
CA ARG A 212 -2.79 2.93 -1.41
C ARG A 212 -1.42 2.83 -0.75
N ARG A 213 -1.30 1.99 0.26
CA ARG A 213 -0.01 1.69 0.90
C ARG A 213 1.00 1.13 -0.10
N ALA A 214 0.64 0.09 -0.84
CA ALA A 214 1.52 -0.53 -1.82
C ALA A 214 1.99 0.48 -2.90
N VAL A 215 1.08 1.32 -3.41
CA VAL A 215 1.41 2.38 -4.36
C VAL A 215 2.35 3.42 -3.76
N ALA A 216 2.09 3.88 -2.53
CA ALA A 216 2.95 4.85 -1.85
C ALA A 216 4.35 4.30 -1.54
N GLU A 217 4.47 2.99 -1.32
CA GLU A 217 5.73 2.28 -1.16
C GLU A 217 6.40 1.92 -2.50
N GLY A 218 5.78 2.25 -3.65
CA GLY A 218 6.37 2.08 -4.97
C GLY A 218 6.27 0.64 -5.52
N ILE A 219 5.16 -0.05 -5.27
CA ILE A 219 4.91 -1.41 -5.80
C ILE A 219 5.04 -1.44 -7.34
N GLU A 220 5.70 -2.48 -7.84
CA GLU A 220 6.01 -2.62 -9.27
C GLU A 220 4.77 -2.84 -10.12
N THR A 221 3.88 -3.71 -9.64
CA THR A 221 2.71 -4.14 -10.41
C THR A 221 1.46 -4.28 -9.55
N VAL A 222 0.30 -3.98 -10.14
CA VAL A 222 -1.02 -4.15 -9.53
C VAL A 222 -1.90 -4.96 -10.48
N MET A 223 -2.50 -6.04 -9.99
CA MET A 223 -3.45 -6.85 -10.75
C MET A 223 -4.90 -6.42 -10.45
N THR A 224 -5.70 -6.23 -11.50
CA THR A 224 -7.12 -5.84 -11.37
C THR A 224 -8.05 -7.05 -11.28
N ALA A 225 -9.16 -6.94 -10.56
CA ALA A 225 -10.22 -7.94 -10.46
C ALA A 225 -11.40 -7.67 -11.40
N HIS A 226 -12.07 -8.73 -11.86
CA HIS A 226 -13.33 -8.63 -12.62
C HIS A 226 -14.53 -8.52 -11.66
N ILE A 227 -14.72 -7.35 -11.04
CA ILE A 227 -15.77 -7.09 -10.04
C ILE A 227 -16.68 -5.95 -10.49
N SER A 228 -17.99 -6.08 -10.32
CA SER A 228 -18.96 -4.99 -10.52
C SER A 228 -19.06 -4.08 -9.29
N LEU A 229 -18.94 -2.77 -9.52
CA LEU A 229 -19.05 -1.72 -8.51
C LEU A 229 -20.14 -0.71 -8.91
N PRO A 230 -21.43 -1.06 -8.77
CA PRO A 230 -22.53 -0.27 -9.33
C PRO A 230 -22.65 1.14 -8.74
N CYS A 231 -22.10 1.39 -7.55
CA CYS A 231 -22.06 2.73 -6.97
C CYS A 231 -20.97 3.64 -7.57
N ILE A 232 -20.13 3.12 -8.49
CA ILE A 232 -19.08 3.86 -9.20
C ILE A 232 -19.31 3.77 -10.71
N ASP A 233 -19.41 2.56 -11.27
CA ASP A 233 -19.73 2.32 -12.69
C ASP A 233 -20.84 1.27 -12.78
N LEU A 234 -22.01 1.69 -13.27
CA LEU A 234 -23.19 0.83 -13.41
C LEU A 234 -23.05 -0.22 -14.51
N THR A 235 -22.09 -0.04 -15.42
CA THR A 235 -22.09 -0.72 -16.72
C THR A 235 -20.94 -1.69 -16.91
N ARG A 236 -19.81 -1.51 -16.22
CA ARG A 236 -18.58 -2.26 -16.46
C ARG A 236 -17.96 -2.81 -15.18
N PRO A 237 -17.35 -4.01 -15.24
CA PRO A 237 -16.46 -4.48 -14.20
C PRO A 237 -15.26 -3.53 -14.01
N ALA A 238 -14.66 -3.57 -12.82
CA ALA A 238 -13.53 -2.73 -12.42
C ALA A 238 -12.40 -2.71 -13.45
N THR A 239 -11.97 -3.88 -13.93
CA THR A 239 -10.93 -4.03 -14.98
C THR A 239 -11.19 -3.21 -16.25
N LEU A 240 -12.46 -2.98 -16.61
CA LEU A 240 -12.86 -2.29 -17.84
C LEU A 240 -13.37 -0.86 -17.59
N SER A 241 -13.50 -0.44 -16.34
CA SER A 241 -14.10 0.85 -15.98
C SER A 241 -13.05 1.96 -15.90
N LEU A 242 -13.23 3.00 -16.70
CA LEU A 242 -12.39 4.22 -16.64
C LEU A 242 -12.44 4.90 -15.28
N ASP A 243 -13.59 4.86 -14.61
CA ASP A 243 -13.78 5.52 -13.32
C ASP A 243 -13.10 4.72 -12.21
N VAL A 244 -13.27 3.39 -12.19
CA VAL A 244 -12.60 2.52 -11.20
C VAL A 244 -11.09 2.48 -11.44
N MET A 245 -10.62 2.39 -12.68
CA MET A 245 -9.19 2.44 -12.99
C MET A 245 -8.60 3.84 -12.78
N GLY A 246 -9.42 4.89 -12.91
CA GLY A 246 -9.07 6.27 -12.58
C GLY A 246 -8.69 6.46 -11.12
N ILE A 247 -9.23 5.65 -10.22
CA ILE A 247 -8.82 5.60 -8.81
C ILE A 247 -7.31 5.34 -8.70
N LEU A 248 -6.84 4.30 -9.38
CA LEU A 248 -5.45 3.88 -9.29
C LEU A 248 -4.54 4.83 -10.10
N ARG A 249 -4.94 5.16 -11.33
CA ARG A 249 -4.14 5.98 -12.25
C ARG A 249 -4.10 7.46 -11.90
N LYS A 250 -5.23 8.04 -11.49
CA LYS A 250 -5.37 9.48 -11.21
C LYS A 250 -5.28 9.73 -9.72
N ASP A 251 -6.15 9.12 -8.91
CA ASP A 251 -6.27 9.47 -7.48
C ASP A 251 -5.15 8.89 -6.61
N MET A 252 -4.51 7.79 -7.02
CA MET A 252 -3.29 7.28 -6.39
C MET A 252 -2.04 7.67 -7.18
N ALA A 253 -2.22 8.28 -8.36
CA ALA A 253 -1.15 8.65 -9.30
C ALA A 253 -0.13 7.52 -9.50
N TYR A 254 -0.63 6.30 -9.70
CA TYR A 254 0.17 5.11 -9.89
C TYR A 254 0.78 5.05 -11.30
N ASP A 255 2.11 5.16 -11.38
CA ASP A 255 2.91 5.10 -12.61
C ASP A 255 3.64 3.75 -12.78
N GLY A 256 3.18 2.70 -12.09
CA GLY A 256 3.66 1.32 -12.27
C GLY A 256 2.81 0.51 -13.24
N MET A 257 3.16 -0.75 -13.46
CA MET A 257 2.47 -1.61 -14.42
C MET A 257 1.15 -2.15 -13.85
N ILE A 258 0.04 -1.88 -14.52
CA ILE A 258 -1.24 -2.54 -14.22
C ILE A 258 -1.40 -3.74 -15.14
N ILE A 259 -1.68 -4.91 -14.57
CA ILE A 259 -2.02 -6.14 -15.29
C ILE A 259 -3.46 -6.54 -15.00
N THR A 260 -4.17 -7.09 -15.99
CA THR A 260 -5.50 -7.66 -15.74
C THR A 260 -5.40 -9.01 -15.04
N ASP A 261 -6.42 -9.41 -14.30
CA ASP A 261 -6.69 -10.85 -14.11
C ASP A 261 -7.06 -11.49 -15.47
N CYS A 262 -7.18 -12.81 -15.52
CA CYS A 262 -7.36 -13.56 -16.75
C CYS A 262 -8.67 -13.17 -17.47
N LEU A 263 -8.56 -12.56 -18.65
CA LEU A 263 -9.72 -12.14 -19.45
C LEU A 263 -10.53 -13.30 -20.06
N GLU A 264 -10.12 -14.55 -19.85
CA GLU A 264 -10.92 -15.74 -20.20
C GLU A 264 -11.89 -16.17 -19.09
N MET A 265 -11.85 -15.52 -17.92
CA MET A 265 -12.84 -15.71 -16.86
C MET A 265 -14.21 -15.17 -17.27
N ASP A 266 -15.29 -15.80 -16.79
CA ASP A 266 -16.66 -15.50 -17.20
C ASP A 266 -17.13 -14.09 -16.83
N GLY A 267 -16.52 -13.45 -15.83
CA GLY A 267 -16.75 -12.03 -15.53
C GLY A 267 -16.52 -11.09 -16.72
N ILE A 268 -15.68 -11.47 -17.68
CA ILE A 268 -15.38 -10.70 -18.90
C ILE A 268 -15.78 -11.47 -20.17
N ARG A 269 -15.35 -12.74 -20.28
CA ARG A 269 -15.57 -13.57 -21.48
C ARG A 269 -17.03 -13.67 -21.86
N ALA A 270 -17.91 -13.92 -20.88
CA ALA A 270 -19.33 -14.16 -21.13
C ALA A 270 -20.12 -12.89 -21.47
N THR A 271 -19.58 -11.70 -21.17
CA THR A 271 -20.29 -10.42 -21.29
C THR A 271 -19.77 -9.56 -22.44
N TYR A 272 -18.45 -9.33 -22.51
CA TYR A 272 -17.82 -8.46 -23.53
C TYR A 272 -17.07 -9.26 -24.59
N GLY A 273 -16.71 -10.51 -24.29
CA GLY A 273 -15.72 -11.25 -25.07
C GLY A 273 -14.30 -10.80 -24.75
N THR A 274 -13.35 -11.73 -24.86
CA THR A 274 -11.96 -11.51 -24.44
C THR A 274 -11.23 -10.52 -25.36
N GLU A 275 -11.52 -10.51 -26.67
CA GLU A 275 -10.88 -9.60 -27.62
C GLU A 275 -11.27 -8.14 -27.39
N GLU A 276 -12.57 -7.87 -27.21
CA GLU A 276 -13.05 -6.52 -26.91
C GLU A 276 -12.69 -6.13 -25.46
N GLY A 277 -12.75 -7.08 -24.52
CA GLY A 277 -12.26 -6.89 -23.16
C GLY A 277 -10.80 -6.41 -23.12
N SER A 278 -9.94 -6.94 -23.99
CA SER A 278 -8.54 -6.52 -24.12
C SER A 278 -8.40 -5.05 -24.54
N VAL A 279 -9.24 -4.59 -25.49
CA VAL A 279 -9.27 -3.18 -25.91
C VAL A 279 -9.77 -2.29 -24.77
N LEU A 280 -10.87 -2.68 -24.13
CA LEU A 280 -11.49 -1.91 -23.05
C LEU A 280 -10.56 -1.79 -21.84
N ALA A 281 -9.88 -2.86 -21.44
CA ALA A 281 -8.94 -2.85 -20.32
C ALA A 281 -7.75 -1.91 -20.61
N LEU A 282 -7.17 -1.97 -21.82
CA LEU A 282 -6.05 -1.09 -22.18
C LEU A 282 -6.48 0.39 -22.19
N ARG A 283 -7.68 0.67 -22.69
CA ARG A 283 -8.28 2.03 -22.65
C ARG A 283 -8.56 2.50 -21.22
N ALA A 284 -9.02 1.60 -20.34
CA ALA A 284 -9.33 1.91 -18.95
C ALA A 284 -8.07 2.27 -18.14
N GLY A 285 -6.91 1.74 -18.52
CA GLY A 285 -5.62 2.10 -17.93
C GLY A 285 -4.71 0.91 -17.60
N SER A 286 -5.13 -0.32 -17.90
CA SER A 286 -4.27 -1.51 -17.81
C SER A 286 -3.14 -1.43 -18.83
N ASP A 287 -1.93 -1.88 -18.48
CA ASP A 287 -0.77 -1.90 -19.37
C ASP A 287 -0.49 -3.29 -19.92
N SER A 288 -0.80 -4.33 -19.14
CA SER A 288 -0.64 -5.71 -19.53
C SER A 288 -1.96 -6.48 -19.48
N ILE A 289 -2.22 -7.29 -20.50
CA ILE A 289 -3.44 -8.08 -20.66
C ILE A 289 -3.11 -9.56 -20.48
N MET A 290 -3.80 -10.21 -19.54
CA MET A 290 -3.62 -11.62 -19.23
C MET A 290 -4.65 -12.50 -19.93
N ILE A 291 -4.19 -13.50 -20.70
CA ILE A 291 -5.03 -14.49 -21.39
C ILE A 291 -4.37 -15.87 -21.27
N CYS A 292 -4.89 -16.71 -20.36
CA CYS A 292 -4.14 -17.85 -19.85
C CYS A 292 -4.25 -19.17 -20.65
N HIS A 293 -5.23 -19.35 -21.53
CA HIS A 293 -5.58 -20.69 -22.02
C HIS A 293 -5.58 -20.84 -23.53
N THR A 294 -6.31 -20.00 -24.26
CA THR A 294 -6.72 -20.30 -25.64
C THR A 294 -5.90 -19.54 -26.68
N PHE A 295 -5.08 -20.25 -27.47
CA PHE A 295 -4.21 -19.65 -28.50
C PHE A 295 -4.94 -18.74 -29.50
N ASP A 296 -6.06 -19.21 -30.06
CA ASP A 296 -6.81 -18.43 -31.05
C ASP A 296 -7.32 -17.11 -30.46
N VAL A 297 -7.76 -17.12 -29.20
CA VAL A 297 -8.22 -15.94 -28.46
C VAL A 297 -7.06 -14.99 -28.17
N GLN A 298 -5.89 -15.50 -27.80
CA GLN A 298 -4.67 -14.71 -27.60
C GLN A 298 -4.29 -13.96 -28.89
N VAL A 299 -4.25 -14.66 -30.02
CA VAL A 299 -3.95 -14.08 -31.33
C VAL A 299 -5.02 -13.06 -31.76
N ALA A 300 -6.29 -13.40 -31.60
CA ALA A 300 -7.40 -12.52 -31.97
C ALA A 300 -7.39 -11.23 -31.13
N SER A 301 -7.09 -11.32 -29.85
CA SER A 301 -7.00 -10.18 -28.93
C SER A 301 -5.86 -9.23 -29.30
N ILE A 302 -4.66 -9.75 -29.62
CA ILE A 302 -3.52 -8.95 -30.08
C ILE A 302 -3.89 -8.19 -31.37
N LYS A 303 -4.52 -8.87 -32.33
CA LYS A 303 -4.96 -8.26 -33.59
C LYS A 303 -6.03 -7.20 -33.37
N ARG A 304 -7.01 -7.47 -32.51
CA ARG A 304 -8.09 -6.54 -32.17
C ARG A 304 -7.56 -5.26 -31.52
N VAL A 305 -6.55 -5.36 -30.64
CA VAL A 305 -5.86 -4.19 -30.07
C VAL A 305 -5.09 -3.43 -31.14
N CYS A 306 -4.39 -4.11 -32.06
CA CYS A 306 -3.73 -3.44 -33.18
C CYS A 306 -4.71 -2.64 -34.05
N GLU A 307 -5.90 -3.17 -34.32
CA GLU A 307 -6.97 -2.49 -35.06
C GLU A 307 -7.51 -1.28 -34.29
N ALA A 308 -7.71 -1.42 -32.98
CA ALA A 308 -8.14 -0.33 -32.11
C ALA A 308 -7.11 0.82 -32.07
N VAL A 309 -5.81 0.53 -32.07
CA VAL A 309 -4.76 1.56 -32.16
C VAL A 309 -4.76 2.23 -33.54
N LYS A 310 -4.84 1.44 -34.62
CA LYS A 310 -4.85 1.97 -36.00
C LYS A 310 -6.06 2.87 -36.29
N SER A 311 -7.21 2.54 -35.70
CA SER A 311 -8.44 3.33 -35.84
C SER A 311 -8.50 4.56 -34.94
N GLY A 312 -7.56 4.72 -33.99
CA GLY A 312 -7.61 5.77 -32.98
C GLY A 312 -8.58 5.50 -31.82
N THR A 313 -9.12 4.28 -31.73
CA THR A 313 -9.93 3.85 -30.57
C THR A 313 -9.07 3.76 -29.31
N ILE A 314 -7.80 3.37 -29.46
CA ILE A 314 -6.74 3.52 -28.45
C ILE A 314 -5.78 4.60 -28.95
N ASP A 315 -5.58 5.64 -28.16
CA ASP A 315 -4.62 6.70 -28.47
C ASP A 315 -3.18 6.17 -28.47
N GLN A 316 -2.35 6.69 -29.38
CA GLN A 316 -0.93 6.33 -29.46
C GLN A 316 -0.17 6.66 -28.17
N SER A 317 -0.54 7.73 -27.47
CA SER A 317 0.03 8.06 -26.15
C SER A 317 -0.28 7.00 -25.11
N ARG A 318 -1.51 6.46 -25.10
CA ARG A 318 -1.90 5.40 -24.17
C ARG A 318 -1.10 4.12 -24.43
N LEU A 319 -0.91 3.75 -25.69
CA LEU A 319 -0.04 2.63 -26.07
C LEU A 319 1.40 2.86 -25.61
N ALA A 320 1.96 4.04 -25.87
CA ALA A 320 3.32 4.39 -25.46
C ALA A 320 3.51 4.33 -23.93
N ASP A 321 2.53 4.79 -23.15
CA ASP A 321 2.55 4.67 -21.69
C ASP A 321 2.55 3.21 -21.23
N ALA A 322 1.70 2.36 -21.83
CA ALA A 322 1.67 0.94 -21.49
C ALA A 322 3.00 0.24 -21.79
N CYS A 323 3.57 0.50 -22.98
CA CYS A 323 4.89 -0.03 -23.34
C CYS A 323 5.99 0.47 -22.40
N ARG A 324 5.95 1.75 -21.98
CA ARG A 324 6.91 2.34 -21.03
C ARG A 324 6.84 1.65 -19.67
N HIS A 325 5.64 1.42 -19.12
CA HIS A 325 5.48 0.75 -17.83
C HIS A 325 6.01 -0.69 -17.87
N VAL A 326 5.64 -1.47 -18.90
CA VAL A 326 6.13 -2.84 -19.09
C VAL A 326 7.66 -2.85 -19.23
N ALA A 327 8.22 -1.96 -20.05
CA ALA A 327 9.67 -1.86 -20.22
C ALA A 327 10.38 -1.48 -18.91
N THR A 328 9.83 -0.56 -18.13
CA THR A 328 10.41 -0.12 -16.85
C THR A 328 10.47 -1.25 -15.83
N VAL A 329 9.42 -2.08 -15.74
CA VAL A 329 9.44 -3.27 -14.88
C VAL A 329 10.50 -4.26 -15.36
N LYS A 330 10.53 -4.55 -16.67
CA LYS A 330 11.54 -5.46 -17.23
C LYS A 330 12.97 -4.95 -17.04
N ASP A 331 13.23 -3.65 -17.24
CA ASP A 331 14.56 -3.05 -17.08
C ASP A 331 15.04 -3.06 -15.63
N LYS A 332 14.11 -2.97 -14.68
CA LYS A 332 14.43 -3.00 -13.24
C LYS A 332 14.79 -4.41 -12.74
N PHE A 333 14.19 -5.46 -13.31
CA PHE A 333 14.30 -6.83 -12.76
C PHE A 333 15.01 -7.83 -13.66
N LEU A 334 15.01 -7.61 -14.97
CA LEU A 334 15.41 -8.64 -15.94
C LEU A 334 16.68 -8.24 -16.69
N ASN A 335 17.54 -9.22 -16.91
CA ASN A 335 18.64 -9.12 -17.85
C ASN A 335 18.91 -10.51 -18.45
N TRP A 336 19.51 -10.55 -19.64
CA TRP A 336 19.71 -11.79 -20.38
C TRP A 336 20.67 -12.76 -19.68
N ASP A 337 21.68 -12.26 -18.97
CA ASP A 337 22.66 -13.11 -18.27
C ASP A 337 22.02 -13.87 -17.10
N ALA A 338 21.10 -13.24 -16.38
CA ALA A 338 20.31 -13.88 -15.35
C ALA A 338 19.25 -14.82 -15.94
N ALA A 339 18.54 -14.38 -16.98
CA ALA A 339 17.44 -15.14 -17.59
C ALA A 339 17.88 -16.45 -18.27
N LEU A 340 19.13 -16.53 -18.73
CA LEU A 340 19.70 -17.71 -19.39
C LEU A 340 20.57 -18.57 -18.43
N ARG A 341 20.66 -18.19 -17.15
CA ARG A 341 21.42 -18.94 -16.15
C ARG A 341 20.67 -20.19 -15.72
N GLN A 342 21.38 -21.30 -15.58
CA GLN A 342 20.88 -22.51 -14.93
C GLN A 342 21.49 -22.67 -13.55
N SER A 343 20.67 -23.13 -12.60
CA SER A 343 21.10 -23.52 -11.26
C SER A 343 21.28 -25.03 -11.19
N SER A 344 22.23 -25.52 -10.38
CA SER A 344 22.40 -26.96 -10.20
C SER A 344 21.24 -27.55 -9.39
N LEU A 345 20.64 -28.64 -9.86
CA LEU A 345 19.62 -29.37 -9.10
C LEU A 345 20.13 -29.93 -7.77
N ALA A 346 21.45 -30.10 -7.62
CA ALA A 346 22.04 -30.47 -6.35
C ALA A 346 21.83 -29.37 -5.27
N ASP A 347 21.71 -28.10 -5.68
CA ASP A 347 21.50 -26.98 -4.77
C ASP A 347 20.04 -26.89 -4.29
N LEU A 348 19.10 -27.46 -5.04
CA LEU A 348 17.66 -27.43 -4.73
C LEU A 348 17.37 -28.13 -3.39
N SER A 349 18.00 -29.28 -3.14
CA SER A 349 17.82 -30.01 -1.87
C SER A 349 18.26 -29.18 -0.67
N SER A 350 19.40 -28.49 -0.78
CA SER A 350 19.91 -27.60 0.28
C SER A 350 18.99 -26.38 0.48
N LEU A 351 18.52 -25.78 -0.62
CA LEU A 351 17.56 -24.69 -0.60
C LEU A 351 16.25 -25.10 0.09
N ASN A 352 15.68 -26.23 -0.31
CA ASN A 352 14.44 -26.75 0.27
C ASN A 352 14.58 -27.04 1.76
N ASN A 353 15.70 -27.62 2.21
CA ASN A 353 15.93 -27.86 3.64
C ASN A 353 15.97 -26.55 4.45
N ARG A 354 16.70 -25.54 3.96
CA ARG A 354 16.78 -24.23 4.63
C ARG A 354 15.43 -23.51 4.68
N ILE A 355 14.66 -23.57 3.58
CA ILE A 355 13.30 -23.00 3.54
C ILE A 355 12.38 -23.76 4.49
N ALA A 356 12.44 -25.09 4.52
CA ALA A 356 11.64 -25.92 5.42
C ALA A 356 11.91 -25.59 6.89
N GLU A 357 13.18 -25.41 7.29
CA GLU A 357 13.53 -24.99 8.66
C GLU A 357 12.92 -23.63 9.02
N THR A 358 13.07 -22.65 8.11
CA THR A 358 12.54 -21.28 8.32
C THR A 358 11.02 -21.27 8.38
N THR A 359 10.36 -22.02 7.50
CA THR A 359 8.90 -22.05 7.40
C THR A 359 8.25 -22.83 8.53
N MET A 360 8.90 -23.87 9.05
CA MET A 360 8.42 -24.62 10.21
C MET A 360 8.42 -23.76 11.49
N ASP A 361 9.40 -22.88 11.66
CA ASP A 361 9.39 -21.87 12.73
C ASP A 361 8.17 -20.93 12.59
N ILE A 362 7.86 -20.47 11.38
CA ILE A 362 6.67 -19.65 11.13
C ILE A 362 5.38 -20.43 11.42
N TYR A 363 5.29 -21.70 10.99
CA TYR A 363 4.13 -22.53 11.29
C TYR A 363 3.90 -22.69 12.80
N SER A 364 4.97 -22.88 13.57
CA SER A 364 4.94 -22.98 15.04
C SER A 364 4.35 -21.73 15.71
N ARG A 365 4.48 -20.57 15.06
CA ARG A 365 3.95 -19.26 15.49
C ARG A 365 2.58 -18.92 14.92
N SER A 366 2.08 -19.69 13.95
CA SER A 366 0.80 -19.44 13.29
C SER A 366 -0.36 -20.22 13.89
N THR A 367 -0.17 -21.52 14.17
CA THR A 367 -1.27 -22.40 14.60
C THR A 367 -1.86 -21.88 15.91
N THR A 368 -3.18 -21.71 15.92
CA THR A 368 -3.88 -20.99 16.98
C THR A 368 -4.80 -21.91 17.75
N LEU A 369 -4.56 -22.05 19.06
CA LEU A 369 -5.54 -22.61 19.98
C LEU A 369 -6.55 -21.50 20.33
N VAL A 370 -7.72 -21.53 19.68
CA VAL A 370 -8.74 -20.48 19.83
C VAL A 370 -9.44 -20.58 21.19
N ARG A 371 -9.73 -21.81 21.63
CA ARG A 371 -10.31 -22.08 22.94
C ARG A 371 -10.09 -23.54 23.35
N ASP A 372 -9.97 -23.75 24.65
CA ASP A 372 -10.06 -25.06 25.31
C ASP A 372 -10.83 -24.92 26.63
N LYS A 373 -12.17 -24.81 26.54
CA LYS A 373 -13.00 -24.49 27.71
C LYS A 373 -13.01 -25.59 28.78
N ASN A 374 -12.74 -26.83 28.37
CA ASN A 374 -12.76 -27.99 29.26
C ASN A 374 -11.35 -28.39 29.73
N GLY A 375 -10.28 -27.76 29.23
CA GLY A 375 -8.91 -28.10 29.61
C GLY A 375 -8.52 -29.53 29.22
N ILE A 376 -8.96 -30.01 28.05
CA ILE A 376 -8.66 -31.38 27.60
C ILE A 376 -7.26 -31.49 26.98
N LEU A 377 -6.62 -30.37 26.63
CA LEU A 377 -5.24 -30.35 26.15
C LEU A 377 -4.25 -30.14 27.32
N PRO A 378 -3.07 -30.78 27.31
CA PRO A 378 -2.59 -31.70 26.29
C PRO A 378 -3.20 -33.11 26.41
N LEU A 379 -3.36 -33.79 25.27
CA LEU A 379 -3.87 -35.15 25.16
C LEU A 379 -2.85 -36.16 25.70
N SER A 380 -3.35 -37.22 26.35
CA SER A 380 -2.49 -38.34 26.76
C SER A 380 -2.08 -39.21 25.57
N LYS A 381 -0.81 -39.62 25.56
CA LYS A 381 -0.28 -40.57 24.56
C LYS A 381 -0.89 -41.96 24.65
N THR A 382 -1.60 -42.28 25.74
CA THR A 382 -2.25 -43.58 25.96
C THR A 382 -3.77 -43.55 25.78
N SER A 383 -4.35 -42.38 25.47
CA SER A 383 -5.81 -42.26 25.25
C SER A 383 -6.25 -43.04 24.01
N ILE A 384 -7.46 -43.59 24.06
CA ILE A 384 -8.15 -44.12 22.89
C ILE A 384 -8.67 -42.92 22.10
N ILE A 385 -8.03 -42.62 20.98
CA ILE A 385 -8.35 -41.45 20.16
C ILE A 385 -8.90 -41.90 18.80
N ILE A 386 -10.03 -41.31 18.40
CA ILE A 386 -10.60 -41.46 17.07
C ILE A 386 -10.38 -40.17 16.27
N PHE A 387 -9.75 -40.30 15.11
CA PHE A 387 -9.50 -39.20 14.18
C PHE A 387 -10.54 -39.20 13.07
N LEU A 388 -11.31 -38.13 12.96
CA LEU A 388 -12.29 -37.88 11.92
C LEU A 388 -11.72 -36.92 10.87
N PHE A 389 -11.64 -37.38 9.63
CA PHE A 389 -11.21 -36.58 8.48
C PHE A 389 -12.24 -36.67 7.34
N PRO A 390 -12.52 -35.58 6.62
CA PRO A 390 -13.51 -35.61 5.55
C PRO A 390 -13.00 -36.49 4.39
N GLY A 391 -13.90 -37.26 3.77
CA GLY A 391 -13.57 -38.19 2.69
C GLY A 391 -13.16 -37.54 1.37
N ASP A 392 -12.85 -38.37 0.37
CA ASP A 392 -12.15 -38.01 -0.87
C ASP A 392 -12.88 -37.00 -1.81
N LYS A 393 -14.06 -36.48 -1.45
CA LYS A 393 -14.81 -35.46 -2.22
C LYS A 393 -15.05 -34.19 -1.40
N THR A 394 -13.98 -33.61 -0.87
CA THR A 394 -14.06 -32.37 -0.10
C THR A 394 -13.77 -31.16 -1.01
N PRO A 395 -14.69 -30.20 -1.17
CA PRO A 395 -14.44 -28.97 -1.92
C PRO A 395 -13.37 -28.14 -1.21
N VAL A 396 -12.38 -27.63 -1.94
CA VAL A 396 -11.24 -26.88 -1.38
C VAL A 396 -11.39 -25.36 -1.62
N GLY A 397 -12.51 -24.94 -2.21
CA GLY A 397 -12.83 -23.55 -2.54
C GLY A 397 -12.66 -23.27 -4.05
N GLY A 398 -13.46 -22.33 -4.58
CA GLY A 398 -13.59 -22.12 -6.03
C GLY A 398 -12.32 -21.58 -6.73
N ALA A 399 -11.42 -20.93 -5.98
CA ALA A 399 -10.11 -20.47 -6.49
C ALA A 399 -9.14 -21.62 -6.84
N VAL A 400 -9.31 -22.80 -6.23
CA VAL A 400 -8.50 -23.99 -6.51
C VAL A 400 -9.11 -24.81 -7.67
N ASP A 401 -10.44 -24.76 -7.82
CA ASP A 401 -11.22 -25.51 -8.82
C ASP A 401 -11.33 -24.80 -10.19
N GLY A 402 -10.99 -23.51 -10.28
CA GLY A 402 -11.09 -22.68 -11.50
C GLY A 402 -10.29 -23.16 -12.72
N GLU A 403 -9.37 -24.12 -12.56
CA GLU A 403 -8.66 -24.76 -13.68
C GLU A 403 -9.42 -25.93 -14.33
N GLY A 404 -10.61 -26.28 -13.84
CA GLY A 404 -11.43 -27.36 -14.41
C GLY A 404 -10.77 -28.75 -14.33
N THR A 405 -9.72 -28.91 -13.53
CA THR A 405 -8.98 -30.18 -13.40
C THR A 405 -9.73 -31.21 -12.58
N GLY A 406 -10.84 -30.84 -11.92
CA GLY A 406 -11.71 -31.77 -11.22
C GLY A 406 -10.98 -32.59 -10.16
N LYS A 407 -9.91 -32.06 -9.55
CA LYS A 407 -9.14 -32.73 -8.50
C LYS A 407 -9.95 -32.79 -7.19
N SER A 408 -11.01 -33.58 -7.19
CA SER A 408 -11.63 -34.07 -5.95
C SER A 408 -10.61 -34.90 -5.18
N GLY A 409 -10.37 -34.58 -3.89
CA GLY A 409 -9.62 -35.46 -2.98
C GLY A 409 -8.11 -35.26 -2.92
N LEU A 410 -7.61 -34.02 -2.97
CA LEU A 410 -6.18 -33.69 -2.87
C LEU A 410 -5.50 -34.13 -1.55
N TYR A 411 -6.25 -34.19 -0.44
CA TYR A 411 -5.68 -34.43 0.89
C TYR A 411 -5.80 -35.89 1.31
N GLN A 412 -4.67 -36.59 1.33
CA GLN A 412 -4.62 -37.99 1.74
C GLN A 412 -4.61 -38.07 3.27
N SER A 413 -5.73 -38.48 3.85
CA SER A 413 -5.94 -38.55 5.31
C SER A 413 -4.91 -39.40 6.06
N ASN A 414 -4.32 -40.41 5.40
CA ASN A 414 -3.24 -41.22 5.96
C ASN A 414 -2.02 -40.40 6.38
N ARG A 415 -1.67 -39.34 5.65
CA ARG A 415 -0.52 -38.48 5.99
C ARG A 415 -0.76 -37.72 7.30
N TYR A 416 -1.98 -37.24 7.53
CA TYR A 416 -2.38 -36.58 8.78
C TYR A 416 -2.42 -37.58 9.94
N LEU A 417 -2.92 -38.80 9.67
CA LEU A 417 -2.91 -39.88 10.65
C LEU A 417 -1.48 -40.26 11.05
N ASP A 418 -0.55 -40.32 10.10
CA ASP A 418 0.86 -40.62 10.35
C ASP A 418 1.51 -39.56 11.26
N VAL A 419 1.18 -38.27 11.06
CA VAL A 419 1.58 -37.18 11.96
C VAL A 419 1.08 -37.43 13.38
N LEU A 420 -0.21 -37.69 13.55
CA LEU A 420 -0.77 -37.95 14.89
C LEU A 420 -0.15 -39.21 15.54
N ARG A 421 0.17 -40.23 14.74
CA ARG A 421 0.77 -41.48 15.21
C ARG A 421 2.18 -41.32 15.75
N GLN A 422 2.91 -40.27 15.36
CA GLN A 422 4.19 -39.93 16.00
C GLN A 422 4.03 -39.64 17.50
N HIS A 423 2.84 -39.21 17.94
CA HIS A 423 2.52 -38.96 19.34
C HIS A 423 1.76 -40.11 20.01
N ASN A 424 0.83 -40.76 19.29
CA ASN A 424 0.02 -41.87 19.78
C ASN A 424 -0.20 -42.92 18.68
N ASN A 425 0.47 -44.07 18.79
CA ASN A 425 0.40 -45.15 17.81
C ASN A 425 -0.97 -45.86 17.71
N SER A 426 -1.86 -45.66 18.68
CA SER A 426 -3.16 -46.35 18.78
C SER A 426 -4.33 -45.58 18.14
N ILE A 427 -4.07 -44.45 17.49
CA ILE A 427 -5.11 -43.65 16.83
C ILE A 427 -5.74 -44.44 15.67
N ALA A 428 -7.07 -44.53 15.71
CA ALA A 428 -7.90 -45.07 14.63
C ALA A 428 -8.56 -43.94 13.84
N GLU A 429 -8.61 -44.10 12.52
CA GLU A 429 -9.20 -43.12 11.59
C GLU A 429 -10.63 -43.55 11.21
N ILE A 430 -11.54 -42.59 11.14
CA ILE A 430 -12.83 -42.73 10.47
C ILE A 430 -12.97 -41.59 9.46
N ARG A 431 -13.18 -41.96 8.19
CA ARG A 431 -13.53 -40.99 7.15
C ARG A 431 -15.03 -40.74 7.16
N TYR A 432 -15.42 -39.48 7.17
CA TYR A 432 -16.82 -39.07 7.13
C TYR A 432 -17.17 -38.41 5.80
N GLY A 433 -18.43 -38.48 5.39
CA GLY A 433 -18.91 -37.90 4.13
C GLY A 433 -20.37 -37.47 4.22
N ALA A 434 -20.98 -37.16 3.08
CA ALA A 434 -22.33 -36.60 3.01
C ALA A 434 -23.43 -37.45 3.67
N THR A 435 -23.22 -38.77 3.82
CA THR A 435 -24.15 -39.69 4.49
C THR A 435 -24.05 -39.68 6.01
N GLY A 436 -23.12 -38.90 6.60
CA GLY A 436 -22.82 -38.90 8.03
C GLY A 436 -22.11 -40.17 8.49
N LEU A 437 -22.09 -40.38 9.81
CA LEU A 437 -21.49 -41.56 10.45
C LEU A 437 -22.51 -42.70 10.58
N THR A 438 -22.06 -43.94 10.37
CA THR A 438 -22.87 -45.15 10.58
C THR A 438 -23.11 -45.41 12.07
N SER A 439 -24.12 -46.23 12.40
CA SER A 439 -24.37 -46.61 13.80
C SER A 439 -23.18 -47.28 14.47
N ASP A 440 -22.38 -48.06 13.73
CA ASP A 440 -21.18 -48.70 14.26
C ASP A 440 -20.08 -47.67 14.52
N GLN A 441 -19.90 -46.69 13.63
CA GLN A 441 -18.96 -45.58 13.83
C GLN A 441 -19.35 -44.75 15.07
N TRP A 442 -20.63 -44.44 15.26
CA TRP A 442 -21.12 -43.78 16.48
C TRP A 442 -20.84 -44.59 17.75
N ARG A 443 -20.97 -45.93 17.72
CA ARG A 443 -20.57 -46.78 18.86
C ARG A 443 -19.06 -46.74 19.11
N THR A 444 -18.24 -46.67 18.07
CA THR A 444 -16.79 -46.49 18.18
C THR A 444 -16.43 -45.14 18.84
N LEU A 445 -17.13 -44.06 18.48
CA LEU A 445 -16.93 -42.74 19.10
C LEU A 445 -17.30 -42.75 20.59
N ALA A 446 -18.33 -43.51 20.98
CA ALA A 446 -18.78 -43.58 22.37
C ALA A 446 -17.78 -44.26 23.33
N VAL A 447 -16.84 -45.04 22.80
CA VAL A 447 -15.76 -45.70 23.60
C VAL A 447 -14.42 -44.94 23.52
N ALA A 448 -14.34 -43.87 22.75
CA ALA A 448 -13.13 -43.06 22.63
C ALA A 448 -12.98 -42.13 23.85
N ASP A 449 -11.75 -41.98 24.35
CA ASP A 449 -11.44 -40.96 25.36
C ASP A 449 -11.49 -39.55 24.74
N VAL A 450 -11.11 -39.44 23.47
CA VAL A 450 -11.03 -38.19 22.71
C VAL A 450 -11.39 -38.44 21.25
N VAL A 451 -12.14 -37.53 20.64
CA VAL A 451 -12.35 -37.48 19.19
C VAL A 451 -11.67 -36.22 18.65
N ILE A 452 -10.79 -36.40 17.66
CA ILE A 452 -10.20 -35.30 16.90
C ILE A 452 -11.02 -35.18 15.61
N PHE A 453 -11.68 -34.06 15.41
CA PHE A 453 -12.49 -33.77 14.24
C PHE A 453 -11.84 -32.68 13.40
N THR A 454 -11.47 -33.00 12.16
CA THR A 454 -10.95 -32.01 11.21
C THR A 454 -12.01 -31.60 10.21
N SER A 455 -12.17 -30.29 9.98
CA SER A 455 -12.99 -29.74 8.91
C SER A 455 -12.17 -28.96 7.88
N LEU A 456 -12.67 -28.91 6.66
CA LEU A 456 -12.15 -28.14 5.53
C LEU A 456 -13.30 -27.30 4.96
N ASN A 457 -13.36 -26.02 5.37
CA ASN A 457 -14.42 -25.07 4.98
C ASN A 457 -15.84 -25.63 5.23
N ALA A 458 -16.13 -26.06 6.46
CA ALA A 458 -17.43 -26.60 6.85
C ALA A 458 -18.60 -25.65 6.53
N ARG A 459 -18.41 -24.32 6.61
CA ARG A 459 -19.46 -23.34 6.21
C ARG A 459 -19.87 -23.44 4.74
N GLU A 460 -19.00 -23.95 3.87
CA GLU A 460 -19.27 -24.19 2.44
C GLU A 460 -19.73 -25.64 2.19
N SER A 461 -19.78 -26.46 3.24
CA SER A 461 -19.97 -27.90 3.15
C SER A 461 -21.00 -28.40 4.19
N PRO A 462 -22.31 -28.39 3.84
CA PRO A 462 -23.38 -28.65 4.81
C PRO A 462 -23.28 -29.96 5.59
N TYR A 463 -22.65 -31.00 5.02
CA TYR A 463 -22.45 -32.27 5.72
C TYR A 463 -21.36 -32.19 6.81
N GLN A 464 -20.33 -31.36 6.63
CA GLN A 464 -19.31 -31.13 7.64
C GLN A 464 -19.88 -30.29 8.78
N GLU A 465 -20.64 -29.24 8.45
CA GLU A 465 -21.29 -28.37 9.42
C GLU A 465 -22.25 -29.15 10.34
N SER A 466 -23.19 -29.90 9.73
CA SER A 466 -24.17 -30.70 10.48
C SER A 466 -23.51 -31.75 11.38
N LEU A 467 -22.53 -32.49 10.86
CA LEU A 467 -21.80 -33.48 11.66
C LEU A 467 -21.02 -32.83 12.80
N GLY A 468 -20.35 -31.69 12.57
CA GLY A 468 -19.59 -31.01 13.62
C GLY A 468 -20.48 -30.51 14.77
N LEU A 469 -21.68 -30.00 14.48
CA LEU A 469 -22.66 -29.64 15.51
C LEU A 469 -23.16 -30.88 16.28
N GLU A 470 -23.46 -31.97 15.58
CA GLU A 470 -23.90 -33.23 16.20
C GLU A 470 -22.80 -33.84 17.09
N LEU A 471 -21.54 -33.79 16.65
CA LEU A 471 -20.38 -34.21 17.45
C LEU A 471 -20.23 -33.35 18.70
N ALA A 472 -20.38 -32.03 18.60
CA ALA A 472 -20.26 -31.12 19.74
C ALA A 472 -21.32 -31.37 20.83
N GLU A 473 -22.47 -31.92 20.46
CA GLU A 473 -23.54 -32.31 21.40
C GLU A 473 -23.31 -33.70 22.01
N ARG A 474 -22.80 -34.66 21.22
CA ARG A 474 -22.75 -36.08 21.61
C ARG A 474 -21.41 -36.53 22.16
N VAL A 475 -20.32 -35.86 21.80
CA VAL A 475 -18.95 -36.25 22.17
C VAL A 475 -18.47 -35.34 23.30
N GLN A 476 -18.14 -35.95 24.44
CA GLN A 476 -17.73 -35.20 25.63
C GLN A 476 -16.35 -34.52 25.47
N SER A 477 -15.40 -35.22 24.85
CA SER A 477 -14.02 -34.78 24.63
C SER A 477 -13.76 -34.65 23.13
N LEU A 478 -14.22 -33.55 22.55
CA LEU A 478 -14.05 -33.22 21.14
C LEU A 478 -12.96 -32.16 20.99
N VAL A 479 -11.92 -32.46 20.20
CA VAL A 479 -10.98 -31.46 19.68
C VAL A 479 -11.34 -31.20 18.23
N HIS A 480 -11.76 -29.98 17.90
CA HIS A 480 -12.01 -29.59 16.52
C HIS A 480 -10.79 -28.85 15.94
N ILE A 481 -10.41 -29.22 14.71
CA ILE A 481 -9.37 -28.57 13.91
C ILE A 481 -10.02 -27.99 12.64
N ALA A 482 -10.09 -26.67 12.53
CA ALA A 482 -10.36 -26.01 11.26
C ALA A 482 -9.07 -25.95 10.45
N ALA A 483 -8.98 -26.75 9.40
CA ALA A 483 -7.79 -26.85 8.59
C ALA A 483 -7.74 -25.87 7.40
N CYS A 484 -8.76 -25.03 7.20
CA CYS A 484 -8.76 -23.96 6.20
C CYS A 484 -9.29 -22.68 6.85
N ASN A 485 -10.47 -22.19 6.46
CA ASN A 485 -11.05 -20.99 7.02
C ASN A 485 -11.26 -21.14 8.54
N PRO A 486 -10.82 -20.16 9.37
CA PRO A 486 -10.94 -20.22 10.82
C PRO A 486 -12.37 -19.97 11.33
N TYR A 487 -13.34 -19.84 10.42
CA TYR A 487 -14.74 -19.55 10.73
C TYR A 487 -15.57 -20.80 11.04
N ASP A 488 -15.06 -21.98 10.68
CA ASP A 488 -15.68 -23.26 11.01
C ASP A 488 -15.91 -23.35 12.51
N PHE A 489 -17.17 -23.31 12.93
CA PHE A 489 -17.60 -23.35 14.33
C PHE A 489 -17.01 -22.26 15.24
N LEU A 490 -16.44 -21.18 14.69
CA LEU A 490 -15.89 -20.06 15.48
C LEU A 490 -16.97 -19.45 16.39
N ASP A 491 -18.17 -19.25 15.86
CA ASP A 491 -19.33 -18.69 16.56
C ASP A 491 -20.17 -19.76 17.30
N ALA A 492 -19.72 -21.02 17.33
CA ALA A 492 -20.43 -22.14 17.93
C ALA A 492 -19.84 -22.51 19.30
N PRO A 493 -20.32 -21.91 20.42
CA PRO A 493 -19.70 -22.05 21.74
C PRO A 493 -19.79 -23.47 22.34
N ASN A 494 -20.62 -24.34 21.74
CA ASN A 494 -20.74 -25.76 22.05
C ASN A 494 -19.54 -26.58 21.56
N VAL A 495 -18.82 -26.13 20.53
CA VAL A 495 -17.50 -26.69 20.19
C VAL A 495 -16.50 -26.12 21.19
N LYS A 496 -16.16 -26.88 22.23
CA LYS A 496 -15.45 -26.36 23.43
C LYS A 496 -13.93 -26.28 23.28
N THR A 497 -13.33 -27.13 22.45
CA THR A 497 -11.90 -27.16 22.16
C THR A 497 -11.69 -27.03 20.67
N TYR A 498 -11.02 -25.95 20.26
CA TYR A 498 -10.97 -25.48 18.87
C TYR A 498 -9.58 -24.96 18.50
N ILE A 499 -8.99 -25.55 17.46
CA ILE A 499 -7.69 -25.18 16.88
C ILE A 499 -7.92 -24.79 15.41
N THR A 500 -7.21 -23.78 14.93
CA THR A 500 -7.14 -23.45 13.51
C THR A 500 -5.71 -23.50 12.99
N THR A 501 -5.53 -24.07 11.80
CA THR A 501 -4.24 -24.16 11.10
C THR A 501 -4.16 -23.24 9.87
N TYR A 502 -5.29 -22.64 9.46
CA TYR A 502 -5.40 -21.69 8.33
C TYR A 502 -5.07 -22.26 6.94
N GLU A 503 -4.56 -23.48 6.87
CA GLU A 503 -4.28 -24.19 5.64
C GLU A 503 -4.15 -25.70 5.90
N PRO A 504 -4.52 -26.53 4.91
CA PRO A 504 -4.59 -27.98 5.09
C PRO A 504 -3.24 -28.65 4.81
N THR A 505 -2.12 -27.97 5.02
CA THR A 505 -0.78 -28.52 4.77
C THR A 505 -0.37 -29.46 5.90
N ILE A 506 0.54 -30.39 5.60
CA ILE A 506 1.03 -31.36 6.60
C ILE A 506 1.87 -30.65 7.66
N GLU A 507 2.58 -29.60 7.26
CA GLU A 507 3.41 -28.75 8.09
C GLU A 507 2.57 -27.95 9.10
N ALA A 508 1.43 -27.37 8.68
CA ALA A 508 0.53 -26.68 9.60
C ALA A 508 -0.15 -27.68 10.56
N PHE A 509 -0.53 -28.86 10.05
CA PHE A 509 -1.18 -29.90 10.85
C PHE A 509 -0.22 -30.56 11.87
N SER A 510 1.07 -30.69 11.56
CA SER A 510 2.06 -31.22 12.51
C SER A 510 2.22 -30.30 13.72
N VAL A 511 2.21 -28.99 13.52
CA VAL A 511 2.18 -28.02 14.64
C VAL A 511 0.92 -28.18 15.48
N ALA A 512 -0.24 -28.38 14.87
CA ALA A 512 -1.47 -28.65 15.62
C ALA A 512 -1.37 -29.93 16.45
N ALA A 513 -0.77 -30.99 15.92
CA ALA A 513 -0.49 -32.22 16.65
C ALA A 513 0.47 -31.97 17.84
N ASP A 514 1.57 -31.26 17.62
CA ASP A 514 2.50 -30.88 18.68
C ASP A 514 1.82 -30.11 19.81
N ILE A 515 0.94 -29.16 19.48
CA ILE A 515 0.13 -28.41 20.45
C ILE A 515 -0.83 -29.34 21.20
N MET A 516 -1.58 -30.18 20.48
CA MET A 516 -2.54 -31.10 21.08
C MET A 516 -1.87 -32.04 22.08
N PHE A 517 -0.65 -32.51 21.82
CA PHE A 517 0.08 -33.42 22.70
C PHE A 517 1.08 -32.71 23.63
N GLY A 518 1.07 -31.38 23.69
CA GLY A 518 1.88 -30.58 24.62
C GLY A 518 3.38 -30.53 24.31
N ALA A 519 3.78 -30.90 23.09
CA ALA A 519 5.16 -30.74 22.60
C ALA A 519 5.48 -29.27 22.26
N LEU A 520 4.45 -28.47 21.92
CA LEU A 520 4.58 -27.04 21.62
C LEU A 520 3.52 -26.23 22.38
N VAL A 521 3.90 -25.01 22.80
CA VAL A 521 2.97 -24.04 23.36
C VAL A 521 2.38 -23.20 22.22
N PRO A 522 1.04 -23.09 22.10
CA PRO A 522 0.43 -22.29 21.04
C PRO A 522 0.73 -20.80 21.24
N THR A 523 1.21 -20.14 20.18
CA THR A 523 1.50 -18.69 20.18
C THR A 523 0.75 -17.91 19.12
N GLY A 524 0.15 -18.59 18.14
CA GLY A 524 -0.68 -17.96 17.13
C GLY A 524 -1.93 -17.31 17.73
N ALA A 525 -2.41 -16.27 17.07
CA ALA A 525 -3.65 -15.58 17.40
C ALA A 525 -4.54 -15.42 16.17
N LEU A 526 -5.85 -15.33 16.38
CA LEU A 526 -6.80 -15.16 15.28
C LEU A 526 -6.57 -13.81 14.57
N PRO A 527 -6.27 -13.80 13.26
CA PRO A 527 -6.14 -12.57 12.49
C PRO A 527 -7.50 -12.04 11.97
N VAL A 528 -8.61 -12.62 12.45
CA VAL A 528 -9.98 -12.29 12.09
C VAL A 528 -10.89 -12.29 13.33
N GLY A 529 -11.99 -11.53 13.28
CA GLY A 529 -12.99 -11.43 14.34
C GLY A 529 -12.62 -10.48 15.47
N THR A 530 -13.52 -10.34 16.45
CA THR A 530 -13.51 -9.28 17.48
C THR A 530 -12.35 -9.29 18.48
N ASN A 531 -11.40 -10.21 18.35
CA ASN A 531 -10.15 -10.20 19.14
C ASN A 531 -9.04 -9.35 18.50
N ALA A 532 -9.28 -8.70 17.34
CA ALA A 532 -8.44 -7.61 16.88
C ALA A 532 -8.42 -6.52 17.95
N LEU A 533 -7.30 -6.39 18.68
CA LEU A 533 -6.95 -5.37 19.67
C LEU A 533 -8.02 -4.28 19.76
N THR A 534 -8.86 -4.31 20.80
CA THR A 534 -9.95 -3.34 21.01
C THR A 534 -9.52 -1.94 20.59
N LYS A 535 -9.91 -1.53 19.37
CA LYS A 535 -9.65 -0.18 18.87
C LYS A 535 -10.44 0.72 19.80
N THR A 536 -9.74 1.54 20.58
CA THR A 536 -10.43 2.55 21.39
C THR A 536 -11.19 3.45 20.41
N SER A 537 -12.52 3.38 20.39
CA SER A 537 -13.32 4.13 19.42
C SER A 537 -13.30 5.61 19.82
N ALA A 538 -12.31 6.34 19.32
CA ALA A 538 -12.28 7.77 19.48
C ALA A 538 -13.38 8.39 18.61
N ALA A 539 -14.27 9.16 19.23
CA ALA A 539 -15.27 9.92 18.49
C ALA A 539 -14.58 11.12 17.84
N VAL A 540 -14.59 11.19 16.51
CA VAL A 540 -14.06 12.31 15.75
C VAL A 540 -15.19 13.26 15.40
N THR A 541 -15.00 14.55 15.69
CA THR A 541 -15.99 15.60 15.42
C THR A 541 -15.31 16.83 14.84
N PRO A 542 -16.03 17.68 14.07
CA PRO A 542 -15.53 18.99 13.69
C PRO A 542 -15.15 19.82 14.92
N PHE A 543 -14.02 20.51 14.82
CA PHE A 543 -13.53 21.43 15.84
C PHE A 543 -14.48 22.61 16.03
N ASP A 544 -14.76 22.93 17.29
CA ASP A 544 -15.47 24.12 17.72
C ASP A 544 -14.56 24.97 18.61
N ALA A 545 -14.29 26.21 18.20
CA ALA A 545 -13.32 27.07 18.88
C ALA A 545 -13.73 27.44 20.32
N GLN A 546 -15.03 27.50 20.63
CA GLN A 546 -15.49 27.84 21.98
C GLN A 546 -15.32 26.66 22.93
N ARG A 547 -15.51 25.43 22.42
CA ARG A 547 -15.44 24.20 23.20
C ARG A 547 -14.03 23.61 23.28
N ASP A 548 -13.28 23.61 22.19
CA ASP A 548 -12.14 22.71 22.01
C ASP A 548 -10.78 23.40 22.11
N LEU A 549 -10.70 24.72 21.94
CA LEU A 549 -9.44 25.42 21.69
C LEU A 549 -8.43 25.27 22.82
N ASP A 550 -8.87 25.35 24.07
CA ASP A 550 -7.99 25.21 25.23
C ASP A 550 -7.40 23.80 25.32
N GLU A 551 -8.24 22.76 25.17
CA GLU A 551 -7.80 21.36 25.16
C GLU A 551 -6.86 21.06 23.96
N VAL A 552 -7.10 21.66 22.78
CA VAL A 552 -6.20 21.52 21.61
C VAL A 552 -4.80 22.08 21.91
N VAL A 553 -4.71 23.21 22.60
CA VAL A 553 -3.41 23.79 23.02
C VAL A 553 -2.71 22.87 24.02
N GLU A 554 -3.43 22.24 24.94
CA GLU A 554 -2.87 21.26 25.88
C GLU A 554 -2.34 20.02 25.16
N VAL A 555 -3.10 19.48 24.21
CA VAL A 555 -2.66 18.34 23.39
C VAL A 555 -1.46 18.69 22.53
N TRP A 556 -1.40 19.92 21.97
CA TRP A 556 -0.22 20.40 21.24
C TRP A 556 1.02 20.33 22.12
N ALA A 557 0.96 20.93 23.31
CA ALA A 557 2.09 20.99 24.23
C ALA A 557 2.56 19.58 24.66
N ALA A 558 1.62 18.65 24.86
CA ALA A 558 1.92 17.27 25.23
C ALA A 558 2.49 16.44 24.08
N ALA A 559 1.98 16.61 22.85
CA ALA A 559 2.37 15.80 21.70
C ALA A 559 3.60 16.34 20.96
N LEU A 560 3.85 17.65 21.02
CA LEU A 560 4.89 18.36 20.27
C LEU A 560 5.76 19.24 21.19
N PRO A 561 6.36 18.68 22.27
CA PRO A 561 7.07 19.49 23.28
C PRO A 561 8.31 20.21 22.72
N THR A 562 8.87 19.72 21.61
CA THR A 562 10.02 20.33 20.93
C THR A 562 9.63 21.41 19.92
N TYR A 563 8.34 21.67 19.71
CA TYR A 563 7.82 22.72 18.81
C TYR A 563 7.00 23.74 19.60
N PRO A 564 7.65 24.55 20.47
CA PRO A 564 6.96 25.56 21.24
C PRO A 564 6.42 26.65 20.32
N VAL A 565 5.14 26.99 20.51
CA VAL A 565 4.49 28.13 19.87
C VAL A 565 3.84 28.95 20.99
N PRO A 566 4.03 30.29 21.04
CA PRO A 566 3.34 31.10 22.03
C PRO A 566 1.81 30.89 21.96
N THR A 567 1.16 30.69 23.11
CA THR A 567 -0.26 30.31 23.16
C THR A 567 -1.17 31.28 22.40
N LYS A 568 -0.92 32.60 22.50
CA LYS A 568 -1.67 33.63 21.75
C LYS A 568 -1.55 33.39 20.24
N SER A 569 -0.32 33.16 19.76
CA SER A 569 -0.03 32.88 18.34
C SER A 569 -0.74 31.62 17.86
N LEU A 570 -0.61 30.51 18.61
CA LEU A 570 -1.24 29.24 18.23
C LEU A 570 -2.77 29.37 18.13
N ARG A 571 -3.41 30.06 19.08
CA ARG A 571 -4.86 30.34 19.03
C ARG A 571 -5.26 31.12 17.78
N SER A 572 -4.55 32.20 17.46
CA SER A 572 -4.82 33.01 16.26
C SER A 572 -4.59 32.23 14.96
N MET A 573 -3.62 31.31 14.94
CA MET A 573 -3.36 30.47 13.78
C MET A 573 -4.46 29.44 13.55
N ILE A 574 -4.97 28.82 14.62
CA ILE A 574 -6.07 27.84 14.55
C ILE A 574 -7.39 28.52 14.15
N VAL A 575 -7.75 29.61 14.83
CA VAL A 575 -9.05 30.26 14.64
C VAL A 575 -8.97 31.30 13.52
N ARG A 576 -9.10 30.84 12.27
CA ARG A 576 -9.07 31.71 11.08
C ARG A 576 -9.94 31.19 9.94
N PRO A 577 -10.24 32.04 8.93
CA PRO A 577 -10.94 31.59 7.73
C PRO A 577 -10.21 30.43 7.04
N TYR A 578 -10.98 29.57 6.37
CA TYR A 578 -10.48 28.40 5.61
C TYR A 578 -9.84 27.28 6.45
N GLY A 579 -9.97 27.35 7.79
CA GLY A 579 -9.66 26.24 8.69
C GLY A 579 -10.80 25.22 8.74
N HIS A 580 -10.47 23.94 8.55
CA HIS A 580 -11.39 22.81 8.64
C HIS A 580 -10.75 21.76 9.55
N HIS A 581 -10.95 21.91 10.86
CA HIS A 581 -10.22 21.14 11.86
C HIS A 581 -11.11 20.06 12.46
N PHE A 582 -10.49 19.00 12.95
CA PHE A 582 -11.15 17.87 13.59
C PHE A 582 -10.50 17.55 14.92
N VAL A 583 -11.29 17.07 15.86
CA VAL A 583 -10.85 16.69 17.20
C VAL A 583 -11.36 15.30 17.53
N ALA A 584 -10.56 14.52 18.25
CA ALA A 584 -10.87 13.17 18.66
C ALA A 584 -11.04 13.09 20.17
N ARG A 585 -12.09 12.41 20.62
CA ARG A 585 -12.42 12.24 22.04
C ARG A 585 -12.56 10.79 22.45
N ILE A 586 -12.11 10.48 23.66
CA ILE A 586 -12.40 9.22 24.34
C ILE A 586 -13.14 9.57 25.64
N GLY A 587 -14.42 9.18 25.70
CA GLY A 587 -15.34 9.76 26.68
C GLY A 587 -15.50 11.26 26.42
N SER A 588 -15.30 12.08 27.45
CA SER A 588 -15.35 13.56 27.34
C SER A 588 -14.00 14.21 27.00
N GLN A 589 -12.90 13.48 27.14
CA GLN A 589 -11.54 14.03 27.03
C GLN A 589 -11.11 14.15 25.56
N LEU A 590 -10.62 15.33 25.16
CA LEU A 590 -9.92 15.49 23.88
C LEU A 590 -8.53 14.86 23.96
N VAL A 591 -8.25 13.95 23.03
CA VAL A 591 -7.02 13.14 23.01
C VAL A 591 -6.18 13.35 21.76
N GLY A 592 -6.71 14.04 20.75
CA GLY A 592 -6.03 14.33 19.50
C GLY A 592 -6.77 15.33 18.63
N PHE A 593 -6.08 15.91 17.67
CA PHE A 593 -6.65 16.84 16.70
C PHE A 593 -5.95 16.77 15.34
N CYS A 594 -6.66 17.22 14.31
CA CYS A 594 -6.14 17.46 12.98
C CYS A 594 -6.45 18.91 12.57
N LEU A 595 -5.41 19.71 12.35
CA LEU A 595 -5.52 21.04 11.76
C LEU A 595 -5.34 20.92 10.25
N ALA A 596 -6.42 21.14 9.50
CA ALA A 596 -6.37 21.23 8.06
C ALA A 596 -6.92 22.56 7.52
N TYR A 597 -6.40 22.97 6.35
CA TYR A 597 -6.72 24.25 5.72
C TYR A 597 -6.91 24.09 4.21
N THR A 598 -7.78 24.93 3.64
CA THR A 598 -7.87 25.16 2.20
C THR A 598 -7.22 26.50 1.83
N ASN A 599 -6.83 26.67 0.56
CA ASN A 599 -6.37 27.98 0.08
C ASN A 599 -7.54 28.96 -0.09
N ALA A 600 -7.26 30.25 0.10
CA ALA A 600 -8.26 31.32 0.11
C ALA A 600 -8.75 31.78 -1.29
N ASP A 601 -7.99 31.49 -2.36
CA ASP A 601 -8.06 32.27 -3.61
C ASP A 601 -8.78 31.59 -4.81
N SER A 602 -9.34 30.38 -4.67
CA SER A 602 -10.18 29.72 -5.69
C SER A 602 -10.84 28.47 -5.11
N ALA A 603 -11.64 27.74 -5.92
CA ALA A 603 -12.04 26.37 -5.58
C ALA A 603 -10.80 25.60 -5.08
N PRO A 604 -10.86 24.95 -3.91
CA PRO A 604 -9.65 24.45 -3.28
C PRO A 604 -9.15 23.19 -3.99
N ASP A 605 -8.26 23.39 -4.96
CA ASP A 605 -7.59 22.31 -5.67
C ASP A 605 -6.58 21.56 -4.76
N THR A 606 -6.31 22.07 -3.55
CA THR A 606 -5.38 21.46 -2.61
C THR A 606 -5.83 21.68 -1.17
N VAL A 607 -5.84 20.59 -0.42
CA VAL A 607 -6.06 20.57 1.03
C VAL A 607 -4.72 20.39 1.74
N TYR A 608 -4.48 21.17 2.78
CA TYR A 608 -3.30 21.04 3.63
C TYR A 608 -3.67 20.37 4.94
N ILE A 609 -3.14 19.18 5.20
CA ILE A 609 -3.12 18.59 6.55
C ILE A 609 -1.87 19.13 7.23
N SER A 610 -2.05 20.22 7.97
CA SER A 610 -0.93 20.99 8.52
C SER A 610 -0.39 20.37 9.79
N VAL A 611 -1.26 19.93 10.69
CA VAL A 611 -0.84 19.28 11.94
C VAL A 611 -1.80 18.14 12.27
N LEU A 612 -1.25 16.97 12.55
CA LEU A 612 -1.98 15.85 13.13
C LEU A 612 -1.25 15.46 14.42
N ALA A 613 -1.91 15.60 15.56
CA ALA A 613 -1.29 15.35 16.86
C ALA A 613 -2.23 14.54 17.74
N VAL A 614 -1.65 13.58 18.48
CA VAL A 614 -2.35 12.74 19.45
C VAL A 614 -1.51 12.74 20.72
N SER A 615 -2.16 12.96 21.86
CA SER A 615 -1.51 12.91 23.17
C SER A 615 -0.75 11.58 23.34
N PRO A 616 0.48 11.58 23.89
CA PRO A 616 1.33 10.39 23.95
C PRO A 616 0.65 9.14 24.53
N LYS A 617 -0.21 9.30 25.56
CA LYS A 617 -0.97 8.22 26.20
C LYS A 617 -1.94 7.48 25.25
N TYR A 618 -2.40 8.14 24.19
CA TYR A 618 -3.43 7.64 23.27
C TYR A 618 -2.87 7.34 21.87
N GLN A 619 -1.55 7.44 21.68
CA GLN A 619 -0.88 6.98 20.46
C GLN A 619 -0.98 5.46 20.34
N HIS A 620 -0.87 4.96 19.11
CA HIS A 620 -1.01 3.52 18.76
C HIS A 620 -2.37 2.88 19.10
N GLN A 621 -3.40 3.69 19.39
CA GLN A 621 -4.77 3.23 19.67
C GLN A 621 -5.78 3.57 18.55
N GLY A 622 -5.29 3.92 17.35
CA GLY A 622 -6.14 4.24 16.19
C GLY A 622 -6.65 5.68 16.11
N VAL A 623 -6.42 6.52 17.13
CA VAL A 623 -6.89 7.93 17.17
C VAL A 623 -6.44 8.75 15.96
N GLY A 624 -5.14 8.68 15.61
CA GLY A 624 -4.60 9.42 14.47
C GLY A 624 -5.16 8.94 13.13
N ILE A 625 -5.50 7.66 13.03
CA ILE A 625 -6.13 7.05 11.84
C ILE A 625 -7.54 7.63 11.68
N ALA A 626 -8.35 7.57 12.73
CA ALA A 626 -9.71 8.08 12.73
C ALA A 626 -9.76 9.58 12.37
N LEU A 627 -8.85 10.40 12.94
CA LEU A 627 -8.73 11.81 12.60
C LEU A 627 -8.44 12.03 11.11
N LEU A 628 -7.47 11.29 10.57
CA LEU A 628 -7.04 11.42 9.18
C LEU A 628 -8.15 10.96 8.21
N GLU A 629 -8.81 9.85 8.51
CA GLU A 629 -9.91 9.32 7.70
C GLU A 629 -11.10 10.27 7.67
N GLU A 630 -11.52 10.80 8.82
CA GLU A 630 -12.67 11.71 8.88
C GLU A 630 -12.36 13.04 8.19
N THR A 631 -11.14 13.55 8.40
CA THR A 631 -10.66 14.75 7.69
C THR A 631 -10.73 14.53 6.18
N ARG A 632 -10.18 13.42 5.67
CA ARG A 632 -10.19 13.09 4.23
C ARG A 632 -11.61 12.91 3.70
N ALA A 633 -12.47 12.22 4.44
CA ALA A 633 -13.87 12.02 4.04
C ALA A 633 -14.62 13.34 3.93
N TYR A 634 -14.49 14.22 4.93
CA TYR A 634 -15.08 15.56 4.92
C TYR A 634 -14.65 16.36 3.69
N PHE A 635 -13.34 16.43 3.42
CA PHE A 635 -12.87 17.23 2.30
C PHE A 635 -13.35 16.64 0.97
N ARG A 636 -13.48 15.32 0.84
CA ARG A 636 -13.86 14.67 -0.42
C ARG A 636 -15.33 14.96 -0.70
N ALA A 637 -16.17 14.82 0.32
CA ALA A 637 -17.59 15.13 0.24
C ALA A 637 -17.87 16.62 0.02
N THR A 638 -17.08 17.50 0.64
CA THR A 638 -17.33 18.96 0.62
C THR A 638 -16.74 19.67 -0.59
N PHE A 639 -15.54 19.25 -1.03
CA PHE A 639 -14.77 19.96 -2.05
C PHE A 639 -14.39 19.11 -3.27
N GLY A 640 -14.63 17.80 -3.24
CA GLY A 640 -14.26 16.91 -4.34
C GLY A 640 -12.77 16.91 -4.68
N PHE A 641 -11.90 17.15 -3.67
CA PHE A 641 -10.48 17.39 -3.91
C PHE A 641 -9.78 16.20 -4.58
N THR A 642 -8.75 16.51 -5.36
CA THR A 642 -7.87 15.54 -6.02
C THR A 642 -6.46 15.50 -5.42
N SER A 643 -6.11 16.42 -4.51
CA SER A 643 -4.78 16.48 -3.88
C SER A 643 -4.82 16.89 -2.41
N VAL A 644 -4.16 16.12 -1.55
CA VAL A 644 -3.88 16.48 -0.14
C VAL A 644 -2.38 16.63 0.04
N LYS A 645 -1.94 17.68 0.72
CA LYS A 645 -0.54 17.90 1.07
C LYS A 645 -0.33 17.88 2.57
N LEU A 646 0.76 17.27 3.00
CA LEU A 646 1.25 17.34 4.37
C LEU A 646 2.05 18.62 4.56
N GLY A 647 1.75 19.35 5.63
CA GLY A 647 2.34 20.66 5.92
C GLY A 647 1.36 21.79 5.64
N SER A 648 1.87 23.01 5.51
CA SER A 648 1.05 24.22 5.49
C SER A 648 1.57 25.27 4.51
N SER A 649 0.65 25.94 3.82
CA SER A 649 0.93 27.19 3.11
C SER A 649 0.87 28.38 4.10
N PHE A 650 -0.33 28.81 4.48
CA PHE A 650 -0.61 29.78 5.53
C PHE A 650 -1.88 29.37 6.28
N PRO A 651 -1.92 29.39 7.63
CA PRO A 651 -0.84 29.75 8.56
C PRO A 651 0.35 28.81 8.42
N ARG A 652 1.57 29.32 8.60
CA ARG A 652 2.78 28.55 8.37
C ARG A 652 3.26 27.89 9.65
N PHE A 653 3.01 26.58 9.75
CA PHE A 653 3.64 25.69 10.70
C PHE A 653 4.94 25.19 10.09
N TRP A 654 4.87 24.23 9.17
CA TRP A 654 6.02 23.63 8.49
C TRP A 654 5.63 23.17 7.08
N PRO A 655 6.59 22.99 6.16
CA PRO A 655 6.33 22.61 4.78
C PRO A 655 6.11 21.11 4.56
N GLY A 656 6.25 20.29 5.59
CA GLY A 656 6.12 18.83 5.52
C GLY A 656 6.32 18.18 6.88
N ILE A 657 6.49 16.86 6.90
CA ILE A 657 6.74 16.10 8.14
C ILE A 657 8.15 16.46 8.67
N PRO A 658 8.31 16.92 9.92
CA PRO A 658 9.63 17.17 10.48
C PRO A 658 10.51 15.91 10.53
N GLN A 659 11.77 16.03 10.11
CA GLN A 659 12.70 14.89 10.01
C GLN A 659 13.37 14.52 11.34
N ASP A 660 13.28 15.39 12.35
CA ASP A 660 13.76 15.15 13.70
C ASP A 660 12.76 14.37 14.58
N LEU A 661 11.57 14.07 14.06
CA LEU A 661 10.63 13.13 14.65
C LEU A 661 11.00 11.68 14.32
N PRO A 662 10.58 10.69 15.13
CA PRO A 662 10.84 9.28 14.85
C PRO A 662 10.33 8.86 13.46
N GLU A 663 11.08 8.00 12.77
CA GLU A 663 10.75 7.52 11.41
C GLU A 663 9.34 6.90 11.33
N THR A 664 8.85 6.32 12.44
CA THR A 664 7.47 5.83 12.59
C THR A 664 6.39 6.86 12.23
N VAL A 665 6.66 8.16 12.34
CA VAL A 665 5.75 9.24 11.92
C VAL A 665 5.69 9.35 10.40
N GLN A 666 6.83 9.25 9.71
CA GLN A 666 6.85 9.19 8.23
C GLN A 666 6.14 7.92 7.76
N HIS A 667 6.44 6.78 8.39
CA HIS A 667 5.76 5.51 8.14
C HIS A 667 4.26 5.61 8.36
N PHE A 668 3.79 6.35 9.37
CA PHE A 668 2.36 6.55 9.58
C PHE A 668 1.68 7.11 8.32
N PHE A 669 2.26 8.13 7.69
CA PHE A 669 1.67 8.72 6.49
C PHE A 669 1.89 7.87 5.23
N THR A 670 3.08 7.30 5.01
CA THR A 670 3.34 6.46 3.83
C THR A 670 2.46 5.21 3.81
N HIS A 671 2.28 4.58 4.97
CA HIS A 671 1.39 3.43 5.13
C HIS A 671 -0.08 3.75 4.84
N ARG A 672 -0.44 5.03 4.74
CA ARG A 672 -1.81 5.53 4.48
C ARG A 672 -1.94 6.20 3.12
N GLY A 673 -0.96 5.98 2.24
CA GLY A 673 -0.99 6.38 0.85
C GLY A 673 -0.23 7.67 0.51
N PHE A 674 0.33 8.38 1.49
CA PHE A 674 1.08 9.60 1.20
C PHE A 674 2.42 9.27 0.54
N ARG A 675 2.67 9.86 -0.61
CA ARG A 675 3.96 9.82 -1.30
C ARG A 675 4.82 10.95 -0.76
N LEU A 676 5.89 10.58 -0.07
CA LEU A 676 6.84 11.55 0.47
C LEU A 676 7.86 11.94 -0.59
N SER A 677 8.31 13.20 -0.54
CA SER A 677 9.35 13.70 -1.43
C SER A 677 10.62 12.84 -1.34
N PRO A 678 11.37 12.68 -2.44
CA PRO A 678 12.60 11.89 -2.43
C PRO A 678 13.63 12.49 -1.46
N PRO A 679 14.60 11.71 -0.96
CA PRO A 679 15.62 12.21 -0.02
C PRO A 679 16.44 13.40 -0.55
N SER A 680 16.54 13.55 -1.86
CA SER A 680 17.23 14.69 -2.51
C SER A 680 16.42 15.99 -2.52
N ALA A 681 15.12 15.94 -2.25
CA ALA A 681 14.28 17.14 -2.20
C ALA A 681 14.56 17.91 -0.91
N ARG A 682 15.13 19.12 -1.06
CA ARG A 682 15.39 20.01 0.07
C ARG A 682 14.12 20.75 0.48
N ALA A 683 13.77 20.66 1.77
CA ALA A 683 12.75 21.47 2.40
C ALA A 683 13.19 21.76 3.84
N VAL A 684 13.70 22.96 4.09
CA VAL A 684 14.26 23.32 5.39
C VAL A 684 13.79 24.69 5.85
N ASP A 685 13.78 24.90 7.15
CA ASP A 685 13.78 26.23 7.74
C ASP A 685 15.21 26.60 8.12
N LEU A 686 15.56 27.86 7.93
CA LEU A 686 16.88 28.39 8.22
C LEU A 686 16.83 29.42 9.35
N TYR A 687 17.94 29.53 10.06
CA TYR A 687 18.13 30.54 11.09
C TYR A 687 19.53 31.17 10.98
N GLN A 688 19.63 32.44 11.35
CA GLN A 688 20.90 33.15 11.50
C GLN A 688 20.83 34.11 12.68
N ASP A 689 21.88 34.11 13.51
CA ASP A 689 22.15 35.18 14.47
C ASP A 689 22.75 36.39 13.73
N ILE A 690 22.11 37.55 13.85
CA ILE A 690 22.48 38.75 13.09
C ILE A 690 23.15 39.83 13.94
N ARG A 691 23.38 39.61 15.24
CA ARG A 691 23.95 40.62 16.16
C ARG A 691 25.31 41.12 15.69
N ASN A 692 26.11 40.22 15.13
CA ASN A 692 27.43 40.51 14.57
C ASN A 692 27.46 40.41 13.04
N PHE A 693 26.31 40.38 12.37
CA PHE A 693 26.26 40.28 10.92
C PHE A 693 26.97 41.46 10.25
N GLN A 694 27.73 41.14 9.21
CA GLN A 694 28.33 42.11 8.31
C GLN A 694 28.06 41.66 6.87
N SER A 695 27.46 42.54 6.09
CA SER A 695 27.18 42.28 4.68
C SER A 695 28.46 41.93 3.91
N PRO A 696 28.53 40.78 3.21
CA PRO A 696 29.69 40.45 2.39
C PRO A 696 29.89 41.47 1.27
N GLU A 697 31.03 42.16 1.29
CA GLU A 697 31.30 43.33 0.45
C GLU A 697 31.16 43.03 -1.06
N LYS A 698 31.49 41.81 -1.48
CA LYS A 698 31.37 41.35 -2.87
C LYS A 698 29.93 41.48 -3.43
N TYR A 699 28.90 41.29 -2.61
CA TYR A 699 27.51 41.38 -3.04
C TYR A 699 27.04 42.84 -3.12
N ILE A 700 27.41 43.64 -2.11
CA ILE A 700 27.06 45.06 -2.02
C ILE A 700 27.75 45.86 -3.13
N THR A 701 29.06 45.67 -3.32
CA THR A 701 29.84 46.35 -4.35
C THR A 701 29.34 46.00 -5.74
N ARG A 702 29.09 44.72 -6.03
CA ARG A 702 28.54 44.28 -7.33
C ARG A 702 27.19 44.91 -7.64
N ALA A 703 26.28 45.00 -6.65
CA ALA A 703 24.96 45.60 -6.87
C ALA A 703 25.06 47.11 -7.13
N ARG A 704 25.89 47.80 -6.34
CA ARG A 704 26.16 49.24 -6.48
C ARG A 704 26.82 49.59 -7.81
N GLU A 705 27.83 48.85 -8.26
CA GLU A 705 28.49 49.05 -9.56
C GLU A 705 27.53 48.88 -10.74
N ARG A 706 26.47 48.09 -10.56
CA ARG A 706 25.41 47.87 -11.54
C ARG A 706 24.24 48.84 -11.40
N GLY A 707 24.36 49.83 -10.52
CA GLY A 707 23.38 50.90 -10.35
C GLY A 707 22.12 50.52 -9.55
N PHE A 708 22.14 49.43 -8.78
CA PHE A 708 21.01 49.03 -7.94
C PHE A 708 21.02 49.77 -6.59
N ARG A 709 19.83 50.16 -6.12
CA ARG A 709 19.59 50.77 -4.81
C ARG A 709 18.62 49.92 -4.00
N PHE A 710 18.76 49.89 -2.68
CA PHE A 710 17.88 49.13 -1.79
C PHE A 710 17.29 50.07 -0.73
N ALA A 711 16.00 49.96 -0.46
CA ALA A 711 15.34 50.74 0.59
C ALA A 711 14.04 50.05 1.05
N PRO A 712 13.60 50.32 2.30
CA PRO A 712 12.27 49.93 2.75
C PRO A 712 11.16 50.48 1.83
N LEU A 713 10.10 49.69 1.64
CA LEU A 713 8.95 50.07 0.83
C LEU A 713 8.18 51.23 1.49
N LYS A 714 7.81 52.23 0.70
CA LYS A 714 6.98 53.37 1.12
C LYS A 714 5.57 53.25 0.56
N SER A 715 4.62 53.98 1.15
CA SER A 715 3.21 53.96 0.75
C SER A 715 2.99 54.46 -0.68
N GLU A 716 3.76 55.44 -1.14
CA GLU A 716 3.74 55.92 -2.53
C GLU A 716 4.19 54.87 -3.55
N ASP A 717 4.97 53.88 -3.11
CA ASP A 717 5.56 52.81 -3.91
C ASP A 717 4.76 51.48 -3.83
N TYR A 718 3.71 51.42 -3.02
CA TYR A 718 3.01 50.18 -2.69
C TYR A 718 2.28 49.54 -3.88
N GLU A 719 1.56 50.34 -4.67
CA GLU A 719 0.85 49.83 -5.86
C GLU A 719 1.82 49.22 -6.88
N ALA A 720 2.98 49.85 -7.09
CA ALA A 720 4.02 49.31 -7.96
C ALA A 720 4.58 47.98 -7.45
N CYS A 721 4.70 47.82 -6.13
CA CYS A 721 5.08 46.55 -5.50
C CYS A 721 4.03 45.46 -5.80
N LEU A 722 2.73 45.73 -5.58
CA LEU A 722 1.68 44.75 -5.83
C LEU A 722 1.59 44.34 -7.31
N VAL A 723 1.77 45.29 -8.23
CA VAL A 723 1.87 44.99 -9.67
C VAL A 723 3.05 44.07 -9.96
N GLY A 724 4.22 44.36 -9.40
CA GLY A 724 5.42 43.52 -9.52
C GLY A 724 5.21 42.11 -8.94
N GLN A 725 4.58 42.01 -7.77
CA GLN A 725 4.28 40.74 -7.11
C GLN A 725 3.32 39.89 -7.94
N ARG A 726 2.22 40.46 -8.44
CA ARG A 726 1.26 39.73 -9.30
C ARG A 726 1.88 39.33 -10.64
N ARG A 727 2.71 40.18 -11.24
CA ARG A 727 3.41 39.87 -12.50
C ARG A 727 4.34 38.65 -12.34
N ASN A 728 5.12 38.61 -11.27
CA ASN A 728 6.18 37.61 -11.12
C ASN A 728 5.77 36.37 -10.32
N PHE A 729 4.80 36.51 -9.39
CA PHE A 729 4.49 35.50 -8.37
C PHE A 729 2.99 35.23 -8.23
N SER A 730 2.16 35.57 -9.23
CA SER A 730 0.71 35.28 -9.22
C SER A 730 0.35 33.81 -9.02
N LYS A 731 1.23 32.88 -9.43
CA LYS A 731 1.07 31.44 -9.16
C LYS A 731 1.18 31.08 -7.67
N ASN A 732 1.70 31.99 -6.85
CA ASN A 732 1.81 31.85 -5.40
C ASN A 732 0.93 32.92 -4.73
N GLY A 733 -0.39 32.72 -4.81
CA GLY A 733 -1.39 33.66 -4.28
C GLY A 733 -1.14 34.03 -2.82
N SER A 734 -0.70 33.08 -2.00
CA SER A 734 -0.36 33.35 -0.59
C SER A 734 0.82 34.30 -0.40
N TRP A 735 1.83 34.28 -1.27
CA TRP A 735 2.89 35.30 -1.26
C TRP A 735 2.33 36.67 -1.57
N VAL A 736 1.54 36.79 -2.64
CA VAL A 736 0.90 38.07 -3.01
C VAL A 736 0.00 38.56 -1.87
N GLY A 737 -0.76 37.67 -1.25
CA GLY A 737 -1.61 37.95 -0.10
C GLY A 737 -0.83 38.47 1.11
N ALA A 738 0.38 37.96 1.36
CA ALA A 738 1.25 38.49 2.42
C ALA A 738 1.66 39.94 2.16
N TYR A 739 2.04 40.30 0.93
CA TYR A 739 2.31 41.69 0.57
C TYR A 739 1.06 42.58 0.64
N VAL A 740 -0.12 42.03 0.32
CA VAL A 740 -1.40 42.74 0.50
C VAL A 740 -1.67 43.04 1.98
N ALA A 741 -1.44 42.07 2.87
CA ALA A 741 -1.65 42.23 4.30
C ALA A 741 -0.66 43.20 4.97
N LEU A 742 0.53 43.40 4.37
CA LEU A 742 1.63 44.18 4.91
C LEU A 742 1.73 45.58 4.29
N HIS A 743 0.61 46.30 4.22
CA HIS A 743 0.60 47.69 3.75
C HIS A 743 1.57 48.57 4.59
N PRO A 744 2.44 49.38 3.97
CA PRO A 744 3.49 50.13 4.67
C PRO A 744 2.97 51.16 5.67
N ASP A 745 1.77 51.72 5.49
CA ASP A 745 1.14 52.60 6.50
C ASP A 745 0.85 51.88 7.83
N LYS A 746 0.55 50.58 7.78
CA LYS A 746 0.24 49.77 8.96
C LYS A 746 1.48 49.05 9.49
N TYR A 747 2.36 48.62 8.58
CA TYR A 747 3.58 47.86 8.86
C TYR A 747 4.77 48.50 8.15
N PRO A 748 5.26 49.66 8.63
CA PRO A 748 6.44 50.31 8.05
C PRO A 748 7.65 49.39 8.16
N ASP A 749 8.56 49.50 7.21
CA ASP A 749 9.78 48.70 7.15
C ASP A 749 9.54 47.17 7.13
N SER A 750 8.36 46.70 6.75
CA SER A 750 8.06 45.26 6.63
C SER A 750 8.54 44.63 5.33
N VAL A 751 8.89 45.46 4.34
CA VAL A 751 9.34 45.05 3.00
C VAL A 751 10.60 45.81 2.62
N MET A 752 11.64 45.09 2.19
CA MET A 752 12.81 45.66 1.53
C MET A 752 12.64 45.55 0.01
N THR A 753 12.90 46.64 -0.70
CA THR A 753 12.76 46.73 -2.16
C THR A 753 14.09 47.07 -2.83
N ALA A 754 14.39 46.41 -3.94
CA ALA A 754 15.48 46.74 -4.85
C ALA A 754 14.95 47.60 -6.01
N PHE A 755 15.70 48.65 -6.34
CA PHE A 755 15.43 49.59 -7.42
C PHE A 755 16.57 49.56 -8.43
N ASP A 756 16.25 49.61 -9.72
CA ASP A 756 17.24 49.78 -10.78
C ASP A 756 17.72 51.24 -10.90
N SER A 757 18.60 51.49 -11.87
CA SER A 757 19.16 52.83 -12.13
C SER A 757 18.13 53.85 -12.63
N GLN A 758 16.96 53.41 -13.08
CA GLN A 758 15.83 54.25 -13.48
C GLN A 758 14.82 54.47 -12.34
N GLY A 759 15.05 53.85 -11.17
CA GLY A 759 14.15 53.92 -10.03
C GLY A 759 12.96 52.95 -10.09
N GLN A 760 12.95 51.98 -11.02
CA GLN A 760 11.90 50.96 -11.07
C GLN A 760 12.17 49.86 -10.03
N GLN A 761 11.10 49.34 -9.43
CA GLN A 761 11.20 48.22 -8.50
C GLN A 761 11.48 46.91 -9.26
N VAL A 762 12.55 46.21 -8.85
CA VAL A 762 13.05 45.00 -9.53
C VAL A 762 13.28 43.82 -8.58
N GLY A 763 13.04 43.99 -7.28
CA GLY A 763 13.12 42.91 -6.31
C GLY A 763 12.51 43.29 -4.97
N TRP A 764 12.02 42.28 -4.23
CA TRP A 764 11.28 42.45 -2.99
C TRP A 764 11.56 41.31 -2.02
N THR A 765 11.57 41.60 -0.73
CA THR A 765 11.53 40.59 0.34
C THR A 765 10.78 41.13 1.54
N LEU A 766 10.05 40.26 2.23
CA LEU A 766 9.57 40.56 3.58
C LEU A 766 10.77 40.62 4.54
N MET A 767 10.70 41.52 5.51
CA MET A 767 11.70 41.69 6.59
C MET A 767 10.99 42.04 7.92
N LEU A 768 10.23 41.07 8.44
CA LEU A 768 9.35 41.27 9.59
C LEU A 768 10.13 41.24 10.90
N GLY A 769 9.80 42.16 11.81
CA GLY A 769 10.18 42.04 13.23
C GLY A 769 9.18 41.19 14.03
N PRO A 770 9.47 40.91 15.31
CA PRO A 770 8.57 40.21 16.23
C PRO A 770 7.30 41.05 16.47
N SER A 771 6.28 40.79 15.66
CA SER A 771 5.04 41.59 15.58
C SER A 771 3.82 40.68 15.50
N ASP A 772 2.62 41.21 15.75
CA ASP A 772 1.39 40.43 15.60
C ASP A 772 1.24 39.87 14.17
N ALA A 773 1.64 40.62 13.12
CA ALA A 773 1.61 40.14 11.74
C ALA A 773 2.50 38.90 11.50
N LEU A 774 3.67 38.84 12.15
CA LEU A 774 4.52 37.66 12.12
C LEU A 774 3.89 36.50 12.89
N ASN A 775 3.48 36.77 14.13
CA ASN A 775 3.03 35.77 15.09
C ASN A 775 1.68 35.14 14.74
N GLU A 776 0.85 35.81 13.94
CA GLU A 776 -0.42 35.27 13.44
C GLU A 776 -0.24 34.37 12.19
N SER A 777 0.94 34.41 11.56
CA SER A 777 1.17 33.75 10.26
C SER A 777 2.35 32.77 10.24
N TRP A 778 3.34 32.87 11.13
CA TRP A 778 4.44 31.91 11.26
C TRP A 778 4.60 31.39 12.70
N ALA A 779 4.65 30.08 12.86
CA ALA A 779 4.58 29.42 14.17
C ALA A 779 5.91 29.48 14.95
N PHE A 780 7.03 29.35 14.24
CA PHE A 780 8.33 29.02 14.84
C PHE A 780 9.41 30.09 14.93
N PRO A 781 9.33 31.30 14.32
CA PRO A 781 10.39 32.30 14.49
C PRO A 781 10.76 32.59 15.96
N GLN A 782 9.76 32.63 16.85
CA GLN A 782 9.95 32.89 18.27
C GLN A 782 10.60 31.73 19.04
N ALA A 783 10.63 30.52 18.47
CA ALA A 783 11.34 29.38 19.05
C ALA A 783 12.87 29.56 18.98
N CYS A 784 13.37 30.41 18.08
CA CYS A 784 14.79 30.77 17.98
C CYS A 784 15.20 31.90 18.94
N GLY A 785 14.23 32.59 19.56
CA GLY A 785 14.44 33.68 20.50
C GLY A 785 13.37 34.78 20.37
N PRO A 786 13.14 35.58 21.44
CA PRO A 786 12.05 36.57 21.46
C PRO A 786 12.25 37.71 20.45
N ASN A 787 13.51 38.09 20.17
CA ASN A 787 13.87 39.14 19.21
C ASN A 787 14.20 38.59 17.82
N THR A 788 13.58 37.46 17.43
CA THR A 788 13.73 36.86 16.11
C THR A 788 12.70 37.40 15.13
N GLY A 789 13.17 37.89 13.99
CA GLY A 789 12.33 38.31 12.85
C GLY A 789 12.27 37.25 11.74
N LEU A 790 11.67 37.62 10.61
CA LEU A 790 11.53 36.76 9.43
C LEU A 790 11.96 37.47 8.15
N ILE A 791 12.75 36.77 7.33
CA ILE A 791 12.88 37.07 5.90
C ILE A 791 12.08 36.01 5.13
N GLY A 792 11.18 36.47 4.26
CA GLY A 792 10.29 35.60 3.50
C GLY A 792 9.89 36.24 2.17
N ALA A 793 9.33 35.43 1.28
CA ALA A 793 8.86 35.87 -0.04
C ALA A 793 9.89 36.67 -0.85
N VAL A 794 11.15 36.20 -0.86
CA VAL A 794 12.25 36.79 -1.62
C VAL A 794 12.02 36.58 -3.11
N GLY A 795 11.88 37.67 -3.86
CA GLY A 795 11.54 37.64 -5.28
C GLY A 795 12.28 38.69 -6.08
N ILE A 796 12.85 38.30 -7.22
CA ILE A 796 13.45 39.22 -8.20
C ILE A 796 12.62 39.17 -9.47
N ASP A 797 12.38 40.36 -10.05
CA ASP A 797 11.71 40.49 -11.34
C ASP A 797 12.42 39.66 -12.40
N GLU A 798 11.65 38.93 -13.21
CA GLU A 798 12.17 38.02 -14.23
C GLU A 798 13.20 38.67 -15.15
N SER A 799 12.96 39.93 -15.56
CA SER A 799 13.86 40.68 -16.44
C SER A 799 15.20 41.04 -15.79
N HIS A 800 15.32 40.92 -14.47
CA HIS A 800 16.48 41.33 -13.68
C HIS A 800 17.17 40.16 -12.94
N ARG A 801 16.72 38.91 -13.13
CA ARG A 801 17.35 37.72 -12.53
C ARG A 801 18.80 37.55 -13.01
N LYS A 802 19.62 36.82 -12.23
CA LYS A 802 21.06 36.55 -12.50
C LYS A 802 21.99 37.78 -12.47
N HIS A 803 21.50 38.95 -12.06
CA HIS A 803 22.33 40.16 -11.92
C HIS A 803 23.02 40.31 -10.56
N GLY A 804 22.76 39.41 -9.61
CA GLY A 804 23.33 39.45 -8.24
C GLY A 804 22.50 40.24 -7.24
N ILE A 805 21.28 40.65 -7.60
CA ILE A 805 20.40 41.51 -6.78
C ILE A 805 19.94 40.80 -5.51
N GLY A 806 19.57 39.51 -5.59
CA GLY A 806 18.93 38.80 -4.47
C GLY A 806 19.75 38.70 -3.20
N LEU A 807 21.04 38.37 -3.29
CA LEU A 807 21.90 38.29 -2.09
C LEU A 807 22.17 39.68 -1.49
N ALA A 808 22.32 40.71 -2.33
CA ALA A 808 22.44 42.09 -1.86
C ALA A 808 21.14 42.57 -1.18
N LEU A 809 19.98 42.23 -1.75
CA LEU A 809 18.66 42.52 -1.18
C LEU A 809 18.52 41.95 0.24
N ILE A 810 18.90 40.69 0.43
CA ILE A 810 18.88 40.05 1.76
C ILE A 810 19.88 40.71 2.70
N CYS A 811 21.10 41.00 2.26
CA CYS A 811 22.09 41.69 3.10
C CYS A 811 21.55 43.04 3.61
N HIS A 812 20.96 43.84 2.73
CA HIS A 812 20.34 45.11 3.10
C HIS A 812 19.15 44.95 4.05
N ALA A 813 18.34 43.90 3.85
CA ALA A 813 17.25 43.56 4.78
C ALA A 813 17.79 43.20 6.16
N ILE A 814 18.82 42.34 6.26
CA ILE A 814 19.42 41.94 7.54
C ILE A 814 20.02 43.14 8.27
N GLU A 815 20.78 44.01 7.59
CA GLU A 815 21.34 45.22 8.21
C GLU A 815 20.25 46.16 8.72
N ASN A 816 19.16 46.34 7.96
CA ASN A 816 18.01 47.13 8.42
C ASN A 816 17.36 46.48 9.65
N MET A 817 17.13 45.18 9.64
CA MET A 817 16.57 44.43 10.76
C MET A 817 17.43 44.57 12.02
N LYS A 818 18.76 44.43 11.87
CA LYS A 818 19.75 44.62 12.94
C LYS A 818 19.70 46.04 13.51
N GLN A 819 19.61 47.08 12.67
CA GLN A 819 19.49 48.47 13.12
C GLN A 819 18.22 48.74 13.94
N ARG A 820 17.15 47.96 13.71
CA ARG A 820 15.91 48.01 14.49
C ARG A 820 15.94 47.15 15.76
N GLY A 821 17.07 46.53 16.10
CA GLY A 821 17.25 45.73 17.31
C GLY A 821 16.82 44.27 17.18
N ILE A 822 16.61 43.76 15.97
CA ILE A 822 16.37 42.33 15.74
C ILE A 822 17.69 41.57 15.91
N GLU A 823 17.66 40.47 16.65
CA GLU A 823 18.87 39.70 17.02
C GLU A 823 19.06 38.45 16.14
N GLY A 824 17.97 37.87 15.64
CA GLY A 824 17.99 36.68 14.79
C GLY A 824 17.02 36.79 13.62
N VAL A 825 17.30 36.07 12.54
CA VAL A 825 16.44 36.01 11.35
C VAL A 825 16.10 34.56 11.03
N PHE A 826 14.80 34.30 10.91
CA PHE A 826 14.25 33.05 10.43
C PHE A 826 13.91 33.14 8.93
N VAL A 827 14.17 32.08 8.17
CA VAL A 827 13.70 31.94 6.78
C VAL A 827 13.02 30.59 6.65
N ASP A 828 11.71 30.61 6.41
CA ASP A 828 10.91 29.41 6.33
C ASP A 828 10.93 28.79 4.92
N TRP A 829 10.76 27.46 4.85
CA TRP A 829 10.55 26.67 3.64
C TRP A 829 11.48 27.02 2.45
N VAL A 830 12.75 26.72 2.62
CA VAL A 830 13.78 26.88 1.59
C VAL A 830 14.05 25.54 0.88
N ALA A 831 13.92 25.57 -0.45
CA ALA A 831 14.33 24.47 -1.34
C ALA A 831 15.66 24.74 -2.06
N LEU A 832 16.13 26.00 -2.08
CA LEU A 832 17.39 26.37 -2.74
C LEU A 832 18.59 25.94 -1.90
N ASP A 833 19.48 25.15 -2.51
CA ASP A 833 20.68 24.67 -1.85
C ASP A 833 21.84 25.68 -1.94
N GLY A 834 22.49 25.97 -0.80
CA GLY A 834 23.69 26.80 -0.72
C GLY A 834 23.51 28.28 -1.03
N TRP A 835 22.27 28.78 -1.22
CA TRP A 835 22.03 30.18 -1.59
C TRP A 835 21.98 31.12 -0.38
N TYR A 836 21.27 30.74 0.67
CA TYR A 836 21.17 31.53 1.91
C TYR A 836 22.42 31.37 2.78
N GLU A 837 23.07 30.21 2.74
CA GLU A 837 24.33 29.90 3.43
C GLU A 837 25.46 30.85 3.03
N GLN A 838 25.42 31.37 1.81
CA GLN A 838 26.37 32.37 1.32
C GLN A 838 26.35 33.68 2.11
N VAL A 839 25.27 33.94 2.87
CA VAL A 839 25.15 35.10 3.77
C VAL A 839 25.08 34.68 5.24
N GLY A 840 25.34 33.41 5.56
CA GLY A 840 25.53 32.93 6.94
C GLY A 840 24.36 32.17 7.56
N PHE A 841 23.31 31.86 6.79
CA PHE A 841 22.20 31.07 7.31
C PHE A 841 22.60 29.61 7.50
N GLU A 842 22.10 29.01 8.57
CA GLU A 842 22.26 27.59 8.87
C GLU A 842 20.88 26.91 8.89
N THR A 843 20.86 25.62 8.59
CA THR A 843 19.63 24.82 8.70
C THR A 843 19.20 24.74 10.16
N TRP A 844 18.02 25.26 10.46
CA TRP A 844 17.39 25.10 11.77
C TRP A 844 16.68 23.75 11.88
N ARG A 845 15.81 23.44 10.90
CA ARG A 845 15.11 22.15 10.80
C ARG A 845 14.87 21.71 9.37
N SER A 846 14.75 20.41 9.19
CA SER A 846 14.48 19.77 7.90
C SER A 846 13.13 19.06 7.92
N TYR A 847 12.47 19.05 6.77
CA TYR A 847 11.14 18.49 6.59
C TYR A 847 11.08 17.58 5.38
N LYS A 848 10.09 16.71 5.35
CA LYS A 848 9.76 15.85 4.22
C LYS A 848 8.34 16.13 3.77
N PRO A 849 8.16 16.98 2.75
CA PRO A 849 6.86 17.18 2.12
C PRO A 849 6.25 15.85 1.68
N GLY A 850 4.94 15.76 1.73
CA GLY A 850 4.20 14.59 1.28
C GLY A 850 2.89 14.98 0.64
N GLU A 851 2.45 14.19 -0.31
CA GLU A 851 1.16 14.38 -0.97
C GLU A 851 0.43 13.06 -1.20
N LEU A 852 -0.90 13.14 -1.20
CA LEU A 852 -1.80 12.07 -1.54
C LEU A 852 -2.54 12.44 -2.82
#